data_AF-A0A838F072-F1
#
_entry.id   AF-A0A838F072-F1
#
_cell.length_a   1.000
_cell.length_b   1.000
_cell.length_c   1.000
_cell.angle_alpha   90.00
_cell.angle_beta   90.00
_cell.angle_gamma   90.00
#
_symmetry.space_group_name_H-M   'P 1'
#
loop_
_entity.id
_entity.type
_entity.pdbx_description
1 polymer ?
#
loop_
_entity_poly.entity_id
_entity_poly.type
_entity_poly.pdbx_seq_one_letter_code
_entity_poly.pdbx_strand_id
1 'polypeptide(L)'
;MEKDGCGVGFLVSLKNERSHEILRQGIHALECMEHRGGVGPDDIGDGAGIMTSIPFELFNREPDTFAVAFLFTPQELIKRKKSLQVFEETFWQYGLKVIEYRDVPIDNSVLSPHSYKIMPHILQAIIARPDHCRTLYSFERLLYHARQTTRSKEKENGIHHEFFFASLSPRNIIYKALCRSQDLAKFYLDLKNPGYKASFSLFHRRFSTNTVSTWDKTQPFRLIAHNGEINTIEGNRAWAITREKDLGLRADELVTHKGISDSGGLNEIAEGLRYRSSIPKLAETMAILIPPAHTNSDYYKFWSRGMEPWDGPAMVSFSDGKYIGARLDRNGFRPCRWQKTEDHFYLSSEAGVFQVDPEKILAKGALSSGESVTVNVMSGGITFLDPKDFPENKNAKFDPQTIQLGSLPPAAVAGNILSRQHIFNFSKDEVEKIIIPMTLEAKEPLSSMGDTACLPFLSHETRSFFDFFYQDFAQVTNPPIDYIREKIVTDMRVFLGRKPNIFEAKEFIPLKPCLELDGPVISLGQMAYLDSLNVNPAHHDLRSYKIDITFKRGCNLEQFIDRLNEIREEAILALKKGFSLIILSDRKASNENLPIPSLLAMSYLNIGLNNTGRRLRVSLIMEVGDIRNPHQLGCLLSYGASAVCPYMAIETALTSTDDRLTQLFNEEREKQLLKAMKEGVLRIMSKRGISVFRSYQGSKLFSPIGLGQDVLDMFFVSKKSVMGGYSLKMLLDLIKRSSRSESGELQNMFIYKEQASMKTGESHTLTSMRSRTIHKLLNEENLEKSFEHFQKLSLELEEKPLLIRHLLETVKAKTKLSIDEVQACEEILTTFGSGAMSFGAISAEAQRDLILAFREIKGRSNSGEGG
;
A
#
# COMPACT_ATOMS: atom_id res chain seq x y z
N MET A 1 6.79 -24.26 -3.17
CA MET A 1 6.52 -22.81 -3.01
C MET A 1 7.09 -21.94 -4.15
N GLU A 2 7.53 -22.48 -5.30
CA GLU A 2 8.14 -21.67 -6.38
C GLU A 2 7.17 -21.15 -7.47
N LYS A 3 5.86 -21.38 -7.34
CA LYS A 3 4.86 -21.11 -8.39
C LYS A 3 4.19 -19.72 -8.35
N ASP A 4 4.49 -18.88 -7.35
CA ASP A 4 3.80 -17.59 -7.20
C ASP A 4 4.64 -16.42 -7.73
N GLY A 5 4.35 -15.95 -8.95
CA GLY A 5 4.88 -14.69 -9.47
C GLY A 5 5.07 -14.67 -10.98
N CYS A 6 4.99 -13.49 -11.58
CA CYS A 6 5.18 -13.25 -13.01
C CYS A 6 6.58 -13.71 -13.49
N GLY A 7 6.73 -13.95 -14.80
CA GLY A 7 8.04 -14.09 -15.44
C GLY A 7 8.51 -12.76 -16.03
N VAL A 8 9.76 -12.36 -15.79
CA VAL A 8 10.32 -11.13 -16.39
C VAL A 8 11.81 -11.30 -16.66
N GLY A 9 12.29 -10.71 -17.75
CA GLY A 9 13.71 -10.75 -18.10
C GLY A 9 14.02 -9.96 -19.36
N PHE A 10 15.30 -9.87 -19.68
CA PHE A 10 15.78 -9.29 -20.92
C PHE A 10 17.07 -9.92 -21.44
N LEU A 11 17.29 -9.74 -22.74
CA LEU A 11 18.51 -10.03 -23.49
C LEU A 11 18.94 -8.76 -24.22
N VAL A 12 20.23 -8.45 -24.21
CA VAL A 12 20.81 -7.30 -24.93
C VAL A 12 22.12 -7.67 -25.60
N SER A 13 22.32 -7.21 -26.84
CA SER A 13 23.62 -7.24 -27.51
C SER A 13 24.58 -6.22 -26.90
N LEU A 14 25.78 -6.64 -26.56
CA LEU A 14 26.87 -5.79 -26.07
C LEU A 14 27.61 -5.09 -27.22
N LYS A 15 27.40 -5.52 -28.46
CA LYS A 15 27.99 -4.94 -29.68
C LYS A 15 27.00 -4.02 -30.43
N ASN A 16 25.80 -3.80 -29.86
CA ASN A 16 24.67 -3.09 -30.49
C ASN A 16 24.25 -3.70 -31.85
N GLU A 17 24.50 -4.99 -32.04
CA GLU A 17 24.10 -5.70 -33.25
C GLU A 17 22.59 -5.92 -33.23
N ARG A 18 21.92 -5.57 -34.34
CA ARG A 18 20.49 -5.80 -34.50
C ARG A 18 20.28 -7.11 -35.24
N SER A 19 19.62 -8.07 -34.59
CA SER A 19 19.36 -9.38 -35.17
C SER A 19 17.93 -9.84 -34.87
N HIS A 20 17.38 -10.64 -35.77
CA HIS A 20 16.13 -11.35 -35.53
C HIS A 20 16.29 -12.44 -34.46
N GLU A 21 17.52 -12.92 -34.26
CA GLU A 21 17.82 -13.93 -33.24
C GLU A 21 17.58 -13.42 -31.81
N ILE A 22 17.84 -12.13 -31.55
CA ILE A 22 17.55 -11.50 -30.25
C ILE A 22 16.04 -11.53 -29.95
N LEU A 23 15.21 -11.32 -30.97
CA LEU A 23 13.76 -11.45 -30.83
C LEU A 23 13.38 -12.90 -30.54
N ARG A 24 13.90 -13.86 -31.32
CA ARG A 24 13.60 -15.29 -31.15
C ARG A 24 13.95 -15.80 -29.77
N GLN A 25 15.14 -15.47 -29.26
CA GLN A 25 15.55 -15.85 -27.90
C GLN A 25 14.67 -15.19 -26.83
N GLY A 26 14.25 -13.95 -27.04
CA GLY A 26 13.30 -13.28 -26.13
C GLY A 26 11.91 -13.94 -26.11
N ILE A 27 11.39 -14.35 -27.27
CA ILE A 27 10.11 -15.08 -27.37
C ILE A 27 10.24 -16.45 -26.73
N HIS A 28 11.33 -17.18 -26.99
CA HIS A 28 11.57 -18.47 -26.34
C HIS A 28 11.66 -18.34 -24.82
N ALA A 29 12.39 -17.33 -24.32
CA ALA A 29 12.47 -17.06 -22.88
C ALA A 29 11.10 -16.72 -22.27
N LEU A 30 10.24 -16.01 -23.01
CA LEU A 30 8.86 -15.75 -22.60
C LEU A 30 8.04 -17.05 -22.53
N GLU A 31 8.16 -17.95 -23.50
CA GLU A 31 7.51 -19.27 -23.51
C GLU A 31 7.93 -20.13 -22.30
N CYS A 32 9.22 -20.10 -21.95
CA CYS A 32 9.75 -20.76 -20.76
C CYS A 32 9.16 -20.23 -19.44
N MET A 33 8.46 -19.10 -19.44
CA MET A 33 7.82 -18.52 -18.25
C MET A 33 6.34 -18.87 -18.11
N GLU A 34 5.78 -19.75 -18.95
CA GLU A 34 4.34 -20.02 -18.90
C GLU A 34 3.89 -20.63 -17.56
N HIS A 35 4.72 -21.43 -16.90
CA HIS A 35 4.43 -22.00 -15.56
C HIS A 35 4.35 -20.94 -14.45
N ARG A 36 4.80 -19.72 -14.72
CA ARG A 36 4.69 -18.52 -13.86
C ARG A 36 3.52 -17.61 -14.23
N GLY A 37 2.80 -17.93 -15.30
CA GLY A 37 1.63 -17.18 -15.76
C GLY A 37 0.31 -17.73 -15.22
N GLY A 38 -0.70 -16.87 -15.12
CA GLY A 38 -2.06 -17.29 -14.83
C GLY A 38 -2.76 -17.78 -16.09
N VAL A 39 -3.44 -18.92 -16.00
CA VAL A 39 -4.33 -19.47 -17.03
C VAL A 39 -5.70 -19.68 -16.40
N GLY A 40 -6.69 -18.93 -16.88
CA GLY A 40 -8.08 -19.07 -16.45
C GLY A 40 -8.79 -20.26 -17.09
N PRO A 41 -10.07 -20.50 -16.77
CA PRO A 41 -10.93 -21.41 -17.52
C PRO A 41 -10.87 -21.07 -19.03
N ASP A 42 -10.92 -22.08 -19.90
CA ASP A 42 -10.84 -21.93 -21.37
C ASP A 42 -9.53 -21.32 -21.91
N ASP A 43 -8.39 -21.64 -21.28
CA ASP A 43 -7.04 -21.22 -21.74
C ASP A 43 -6.81 -19.69 -21.79
N ILE A 44 -7.58 -18.92 -21.02
CA ILE A 44 -7.43 -17.45 -20.96
C ILE A 44 -6.10 -17.09 -20.27
N GLY A 45 -5.13 -16.60 -21.03
CA GLY A 45 -3.88 -16.09 -20.48
C GLY A 45 -4.02 -14.69 -19.89
N ASP A 46 -3.49 -14.47 -18.67
CA ASP A 46 -3.50 -13.17 -17.97
C ASP A 46 -2.71 -12.03 -18.63
N GLY A 47 -2.01 -12.34 -19.72
CA GLY A 47 -1.27 -11.40 -20.56
C GLY A 47 0.20 -11.76 -20.72
N ALA A 48 0.71 -11.53 -21.92
CA ALA A 48 2.11 -11.69 -22.30
C ALA A 48 2.54 -10.52 -23.20
N GLY A 49 3.81 -10.15 -23.15
CA GLY A 49 4.34 -9.10 -24.00
C GLY A 49 5.85 -9.06 -24.08
N ILE A 50 6.33 -8.33 -25.08
CA ILE A 50 7.74 -8.14 -25.39
C ILE A 50 7.98 -6.68 -25.81
N MET A 51 9.02 -6.08 -25.26
CA MET A 51 9.58 -4.79 -25.64
C MET A 51 10.89 -5.03 -26.37
N THR A 52 11.08 -4.40 -27.52
CA THR A 52 12.34 -4.46 -28.26
C THR A 52 12.79 -3.07 -28.68
N SER A 53 14.01 -2.94 -29.20
CA SER A 53 14.32 -1.78 -30.04
C SER A 53 13.40 -1.75 -31.26
N ILE A 54 13.17 -0.58 -31.86
CA ILE A 54 12.35 -0.46 -33.07
C ILE A 54 12.97 -1.28 -34.22
N PRO A 55 12.20 -2.13 -34.91
CA PRO A 55 12.65 -2.86 -36.10
C PRO A 55 12.65 -1.94 -37.33
N PHE A 56 13.68 -1.10 -37.45
CA PHE A 56 13.78 -0.08 -38.51
C PHE A 56 13.63 -0.64 -39.94
N GLU A 57 14.16 -1.84 -40.20
CA GLU A 57 14.02 -2.53 -41.49
C GLU A 57 12.57 -2.91 -41.80
N LEU A 58 11.80 -3.35 -40.80
CA LEU A 58 10.37 -3.68 -40.97
C LEU A 58 9.55 -2.43 -41.34
N PHE A 59 9.92 -1.27 -40.81
CA PHE A 59 9.28 0.01 -41.12
C PHE A 59 9.85 0.69 -42.36
N ASN A 60 10.93 0.16 -42.95
CA ASN A 60 11.66 0.74 -44.07
C ASN A 60 12.02 2.24 -43.86
N ARG A 61 12.52 2.57 -42.67
CA ARG A 61 12.82 3.95 -42.26
C ARG A 61 14.11 4.01 -41.44
N GLU A 62 14.88 5.08 -41.65
CA GLU A 62 16.16 5.27 -40.97
C GLU A 62 15.99 5.52 -39.46
N PRO A 63 16.92 4.99 -38.62
CA PRO A 63 16.94 5.28 -37.20
C PRO A 63 16.94 6.77 -36.89
N ASP A 64 16.37 7.14 -35.74
CA ASP A 64 16.37 8.49 -35.18
C ASP A 64 15.59 9.55 -35.96
N THR A 65 14.92 9.18 -37.07
CA THR A 65 14.11 10.07 -37.91
C THR A 65 12.61 10.07 -37.57
N PHE A 66 12.14 9.08 -36.81
CA PHE A 66 10.72 8.91 -36.47
C PHE A 66 10.52 8.28 -35.09
N ALA A 67 9.28 8.34 -34.61
CA ALA A 67 8.78 7.55 -33.49
C ALA A 67 7.58 6.71 -33.93
N VAL A 68 7.34 5.62 -33.20
CA VAL A 68 6.16 4.77 -33.38
C VAL A 68 5.25 4.94 -32.18
N ALA A 69 3.99 5.29 -32.42
CA ALA A 69 2.91 5.13 -31.46
C ALA A 69 2.24 3.78 -31.70
N PHE A 70 2.39 2.83 -30.78
CA PHE A 70 1.65 1.57 -30.81
C PHE A 70 0.35 1.79 -30.02
N LEU A 71 -0.77 1.79 -30.73
CA LEU A 71 -2.06 2.25 -30.24
C LEU A 71 -3.07 1.10 -30.17
N PHE A 72 -3.73 1.01 -29.02
CA PHE A 72 -5.01 0.33 -28.86
C PHE A 72 -6.10 1.37 -28.99
N THR A 73 -7.09 1.11 -29.85
CA THR A 73 -8.14 2.07 -30.17
C THR A 73 -9.52 1.39 -30.15
N PRO A 74 -10.62 2.17 -30.09
CA PRO A 74 -11.96 1.62 -30.12
C PRO A 74 -12.19 0.63 -31.28
N GLN A 75 -12.85 -0.49 -30.98
CA GLN A 75 -13.31 -1.42 -32.02
C GLN A 75 -14.33 -0.74 -32.94
N GLU A 76 -15.22 0.08 -32.40
CA GLU A 76 -16.25 0.79 -33.15
C GLU A 76 -15.64 1.85 -34.08
N LEU A 77 -15.92 1.76 -35.39
CA LEU A 77 -15.28 2.58 -36.41
C LEU A 77 -15.48 4.10 -36.20
N ILE A 78 -16.67 4.52 -35.78
CA ILE A 78 -16.99 5.94 -35.58
C ILE A 78 -16.19 6.51 -34.40
N LYS A 79 -16.23 5.82 -33.25
CA LYS A 79 -15.41 6.18 -32.09
C LYS A 79 -13.92 6.19 -32.42
N ARG A 80 -13.44 5.20 -33.18
CA ARG A 80 -12.05 5.10 -33.61
C ARG A 80 -11.61 6.30 -34.44
N LYS A 81 -12.39 6.68 -35.46
CA LYS A 81 -12.09 7.85 -36.30
C LYS A 81 -12.03 9.13 -35.47
N LYS A 82 -13.01 9.33 -34.58
CA LYS A 82 -13.04 10.49 -33.67
C LYS A 82 -11.80 10.53 -32.77
N SER A 83 -11.40 9.38 -32.24
CA SER A 83 -10.24 9.29 -31.35
C SER A 83 -8.91 9.52 -32.08
N LEU A 84 -8.76 8.96 -33.29
CA LEU A 84 -7.60 9.23 -34.13
C LEU A 84 -7.50 10.71 -34.53
N GLN A 85 -8.62 11.37 -34.80
CA GLN A 85 -8.65 12.81 -35.05
C GLN A 85 -8.13 13.61 -33.83
N VAL A 86 -8.58 13.29 -32.61
CA VAL A 86 -8.10 13.94 -31.38
C VAL A 86 -6.60 13.73 -31.19
N PHE A 87 -6.11 12.52 -31.48
CA PHE A 87 -4.69 12.18 -31.47
C PHE A 87 -3.91 13.02 -32.50
N GLU A 88 -4.33 13.07 -33.75
CA GLU A 88 -3.67 13.87 -34.80
C GLU A 88 -3.67 15.36 -34.47
N GLU A 89 -4.81 15.93 -34.08
CA GLU A 89 -4.95 17.33 -33.71
C GLU A 89 -4.02 17.68 -32.55
N THR A 90 -3.95 16.80 -31.54
CA THR A 90 -3.10 17.04 -30.38
C THR A 90 -1.63 16.92 -30.75
N PHE A 91 -1.23 15.92 -31.54
CA PHE A 91 0.16 15.78 -31.96
C PHE A 91 0.59 16.96 -32.83
N TRP A 92 -0.28 17.41 -33.76
CA TRP A 92 -0.05 18.59 -34.58
C TRP A 92 0.14 19.87 -33.75
N GLN A 93 -0.62 20.05 -32.66
CA GLN A 93 -0.46 21.18 -31.72
C GLN A 93 0.94 21.23 -31.08
N TYR A 94 1.59 20.10 -30.92
CA TYR A 94 2.98 20.00 -30.42
C TYR A 94 4.02 20.04 -31.55
N GLY A 95 3.61 20.30 -32.80
CA GLY A 95 4.49 20.25 -33.97
C GLY A 95 4.93 18.83 -34.36
N LEU A 96 4.21 17.80 -33.90
CA LEU A 96 4.46 16.40 -34.23
C LEU A 96 3.57 16.00 -35.41
N LYS A 97 4.20 15.63 -36.53
CA LYS A 97 3.48 15.20 -37.73
C LYS A 97 3.31 13.69 -37.76
N VAL A 98 2.06 13.21 -37.74
CA VAL A 98 1.74 11.82 -38.07
C VAL A 98 1.87 11.66 -39.60
N ILE A 99 2.74 10.76 -40.02
CA ILE A 99 3.08 10.53 -41.44
C ILE A 99 2.20 9.43 -42.03
N GLU A 100 1.97 8.37 -41.25
CA GLU A 100 1.41 7.13 -41.75
C GLU A 100 0.76 6.35 -40.61
N TYR A 101 -0.33 5.66 -40.93
CA TYR A 101 -0.91 4.61 -40.11
C TYR A 101 -0.66 3.26 -40.74
N ARG A 102 -0.31 2.29 -39.91
CA ARG A 102 -0.10 0.90 -40.28
C ARG A 102 -0.97 0.02 -39.40
N ASP A 103 -1.89 -0.71 -40.03
CA ASP A 103 -2.57 -1.82 -39.37
C ASP A 103 -1.55 -2.89 -39.00
N VAL A 104 -1.58 -3.34 -37.73
CA VAL A 104 -0.67 -4.38 -37.28
C VAL A 104 -1.20 -5.73 -37.78
N PRO A 105 -0.40 -6.52 -38.52
CA PRO A 105 -0.85 -7.80 -39.03
C PRO A 105 -1.00 -8.79 -37.86
N ILE A 106 -2.25 -9.22 -37.61
CA ILE A 106 -2.63 -10.09 -36.49
C ILE A 106 -3.41 -11.33 -36.93
N ASP A 107 -3.28 -12.41 -36.17
CA ASP A 107 -4.08 -13.64 -36.31
C ASP A 107 -4.99 -13.82 -35.09
N ASN A 108 -6.26 -13.45 -35.24
CA ASN A 108 -7.25 -13.49 -34.16
C ASN A 108 -7.65 -14.92 -33.76
N SER A 109 -7.38 -15.94 -34.59
CA SER A 109 -7.77 -17.33 -34.32
C SER A 109 -7.08 -17.93 -33.09
N VAL A 110 -5.98 -17.30 -32.66
CA VAL A 110 -5.17 -17.70 -31.51
C VAL A 110 -5.78 -17.25 -30.18
N LEU A 111 -6.63 -16.22 -30.18
CA LEU A 111 -7.18 -15.66 -28.95
C LEU A 111 -8.35 -16.49 -28.41
N SER A 112 -8.45 -16.56 -27.09
CA SER A 112 -9.66 -17.09 -26.45
C SER A 112 -10.88 -16.22 -26.81
N PRO A 113 -12.11 -16.77 -26.78
CA PRO A 113 -13.33 -16.01 -27.05
C PRO A 113 -13.46 -14.76 -26.17
N HIS A 114 -13.05 -14.85 -24.91
CA HIS A 114 -13.05 -13.72 -23.99
C HIS A 114 -12.06 -12.63 -24.42
N SER A 115 -10.79 -12.99 -24.64
CA SER A 115 -9.75 -12.03 -25.04
C SER A 115 -10.08 -11.35 -26.37
N TYR A 116 -10.63 -12.11 -27.32
CA TYR A 116 -11.09 -11.60 -28.61
C TYR A 116 -12.24 -10.59 -28.46
N LYS A 117 -13.24 -10.90 -27.62
CA LYS A 117 -14.40 -10.01 -27.39
C LYS A 117 -14.00 -8.62 -26.91
N ILE A 118 -12.97 -8.53 -26.06
CA ILE A 118 -12.48 -7.26 -25.50
C ILE A 118 -11.24 -6.71 -26.22
N MET A 119 -10.84 -7.30 -27.36
CA MET A 119 -9.65 -6.92 -28.10
C MET A 119 -9.78 -5.50 -28.68
N PRO A 120 -8.86 -4.56 -28.43
CA PRO A 120 -8.91 -3.27 -29.10
C PRO A 120 -8.58 -3.40 -30.59
N HIS A 121 -8.91 -2.39 -31.39
CA HIS A 121 -8.31 -2.30 -32.72
C HIS A 121 -6.86 -1.81 -32.59
N ILE A 122 -5.91 -2.53 -33.20
CA ILE A 122 -4.48 -2.35 -32.99
C ILE A 122 -3.85 -1.70 -34.22
N LEU A 123 -3.21 -0.55 -34.01
CA LEU A 123 -2.57 0.21 -35.08
C LEU A 123 -1.26 0.84 -34.63
N GLN A 124 -0.39 1.09 -35.60
CA GLN A 124 0.86 1.83 -35.41
C GLN A 124 0.78 3.16 -36.16
N ALA A 125 1.07 4.26 -35.49
CA ALA A 125 1.21 5.57 -36.11
C ALA A 125 2.69 5.96 -36.18
N ILE A 126 3.16 6.35 -37.36
CA ILE A 126 4.52 6.83 -37.58
C ILE A 126 4.54 8.34 -37.42
N ILE A 127 5.39 8.84 -36.54
CA ILE A 127 5.50 10.27 -36.21
C ILE A 127 6.87 10.78 -36.62
N ALA A 128 6.92 11.79 -37.48
CA ALA A 128 8.18 12.42 -37.89
C ALA A 128 8.87 13.07 -36.69
N ARG A 129 10.18 12.92 -36.58
CA ARG A 129 10.97 13.72 -35.66
C ARG A 129 11.00 15.18 -36.15
N PRO A 130 10.57 16.15 -35.34
CA PRO A 130 10.65 17.56 -35.73
C PRO A 130 12.10 18.08 -35.74
N ASP A 131 12.42 18.99 -36.66
CA ASP A 131 13.77 19.57 -36.79
C ASP A 131 14.25 20.30 -35.53
N HIS A 132 13.31 20.89 -34.77
CA HIS A 132 13.63 21.59 -33.52
C HIS A 132 14.05 20.64 -32.38
N CYS A 133 13.75 19.34 -32.49
CA CYS A 133 14.16 18.33 -31.52
C CYS A 133 15.61 17.87 -31.80
N ARG A 134 16.59 18.63 -31.29
CA ARG A 134 18.02 18.36 -31.51
C ARG A 134 18.51 17.02 -30.94
N THR A 135 17.86 16.50 -29.90
CA THR A 135 18.19 15.19 -29.31
C THR A 135 16.97 14.26 -29.29
N LEU A 136 17.21 12.95 -29.30
CA LEU A 136 16.12 11.98 -29.13
C LEU A 136 15.40 12.14 -27.78
N TYR A 137 16.12 12.53 -26.73
CA TYR A 137 15.49 12.80 -25.44
C TYR A 137 14.54 14.01 -25.51
N SER A 138 14.90 15.08 -26.23
CA SER A 138 13.98 16.21 -26.48
C SER A 138 12.74 15.78 -27.27
N PHE A 139 12.91 14.86 -28.23
CA PHE A 139 11.79 14.30 -28.98
C PHE A 139 10.88 13.43 -28.10
N GLU A 140 11.45 12.53 -27.28
CA GLU A 140 10.69 11.71 -26.32
C GLU A 140 9.92 12.55 -25.31
N ARG A 141 10.51 13.65 -24.80
CA ARG A 141 9.79 14.59 -23.93
C ARG A 141 8.58 15.21 -24.62
N LEU A 142 8.74 15.65 -25.87
CA LEU A 142 7.65 16.22 -26.66
C LEU A 142 6.52 15.21 -26.90
N LEU A 143 6.88 13.97 -27.26
CA LEU A 143 5.95 12.85 -27.41
C LEU A 143 5.18 12.56 -26.12
N TYR A 144 5.88 12.53 -24.97
CA TYR A 144 5.25 12.34 -23.66
C TYR A 144 4.21 13.43 -23.36
N HIS A 145 4.53 14.71 -23.61
CA HIS A 145 3.57 15.80 -23.39
C HIS A 145 2.36 15.72 -24.32
N ALA A 146 2.58 15.46 -25.62
CA ALA A 146 1.48 15.28 -26.58
C ALA A 146 0.57 14.11 -26.20
N ARG A 147 1.15 13.01 -25.68
CA ARG A 147 0.39 11.88 -25.16
C ARG A 147 -0.49 12.27 -23.97
N GLN A 148 0.03 12.99 -22.99
CA GLN A 148 -0.76 13.38 -21.81
C GLN A 148 -1.92 14.29 -22.19
N THR A 149 -1.70 15.23 -23.12
CA THR A 149 -2.76 16.09 -23.66
C THR A 149 -3.80 15.28 -24.43
N THR A 150 -3.37 14.30 -25.23
CA THR A 150 -4.27 13.41 -25.99
C THR A 150 -5.16 12.62 -25.03
N ARG A 151 -4.57 12.00 -24.00
CA ARG A 151 -5.31 11.25 -22.97
C ARG A 151 -6.34 12.13 -22.25
N SER A 152 -5.96 13.35 -21.90
CA SER A 152 -6.86 14.30 -21.24
C SER A 152 -8.09 14.61 -22.10
N LYS A 153 -7.89 14.90 -23.40
CA LYS A 153 -9.00 15.15 -24.34
C LYS A 153 -9.84 13.91 -24.61
N GLU A 154 -9.24 12.72 -24.70
CA GLU A 154 -9.97 11.46 -24.86
C GLU A 154 -10.86 11.13 -23.66
N LYS A 155 -10.44 11.54 -22.46
CA LYS A 155 -11.25 11.44 -21.25
C LYS A 155 -12.46 12.35 -21.31
N GLU A 156 -12.29 13.59 -21.74
CA GLU A 156 -13.40 14.54 -22.00
C GLU A 156 -14.40 13.99 -23.03
N ASN A 157 -13.92 13.20 -23.99
CA ASN A 157 -14.75 12.51 -25.00
C ASN A 157 -15.34 11.15 -24.55
N GLY A 158 -15.04 10.67 -23.34
CA GLY A 158 -15.53 9.39 -22.82
C GLY A 158 -14.84 8.13 -23.39
N ILE A 159 -13.73 8.27 -24.10
CA ILE A 159 -13.03 7.19 -24.83
C ILE A 159 -11.73 6.73 -24.13
N HIS A 160 -11.32 7.40 -23.05
CA HIS A 160 -10.05 7.12 -22.34
C HIS A 160 -9.78 5.68 -21.87
N HIS A 161 -10.77 4.80 -21.80
CA HIS A 161 -10.58 3.37 -21.50
C HIS A 161 -10.37 2.51 -22.76
N GLU A 162 -10.75 3.02 -23.94
CA GLU A 162 -10.67 2.32 -25.22
C GLU A 162 -9.47 2.81 -26.08
N PHE A 163 -8.94 4.02 -25.81
CA PHE A 163 -7.74 4.56 -26.47
C PHE A 163 -6.52 4.54 -25.55
N PHE A 164 -5.51 3.72 -25.90
CA PHE A 164 -4.35 3.48 -25.04
C PHE A 164 -3.05 3.38 -25.85
N PHE A 165 -2.01 4.06 -25.35
CA PHE A 165 -0.65 3.97 -25.88
C PHE A 165 0.09 2.79 -25.25
N ALA A 166 0.19 1.68 -25.98
CA ALA A 166 1.01 0.54 -25.57
C ALA A 166 2.48 0.94 -25.51
N SER A 167 2.98 1.67 -26.52
CA SER A 167 4.27 2.34 -26.53
C SER A 167 4.21 3.62 -27.36
N LEU A 168 5.12 4.56 -27.08
CA LEU A 168 5.29 5.79 -27.84
C LEU A 168 6.75 6.24 -27.73
N SER A 169 7.56 5.93 -28.74
CA SER A 169 9.01 6.10 -28.62
C SER A 169 9.71 6.08 -29.99
N PRO A 170 10.87 6.75 -30.13
CA PRO A 170 11.77 6.63 -31.28
C PRO A 170 12.81 5.51 -31.13
N ARG A 171 12.84 4.79 -30.00
CA ARG A 171 13.87 3.77 -29.72
C ARG A 171 13.32 2.38 -29.50
N ASN A 172 12.18 2.27 -28.82
CA ASN A 172 11.60 0.99 -28.43
C ASN A 172 10.13 0.87 -28.84
N ILE A 173 9.68 -0.37 -29.00
CA ILE A 173 8.30 -0.71 -29.35
C ILE A 173 7.85 -1.90 -28.50
N ILE A 174 6.57 -1.94 -28.16
CA ILE A 174 6.00 -2.99 -27.30
C ILE A 174 4.89 -3.72 -28.04
N TYR A 175 5.05 -5.03 -28.17
CA TYR A 175 4.01 -5.96 -28.63
C TYR A 175 3.49 -6.73 -27.42
N LYS A 176 2.21 -6.52 -27.07
CA LYS A 176 1.59 -7.17 -25.91
C LYS A 176 0.15 -7.55 -26.20
N ALA A 177 -0.32 -8.65 -25.61
CA ALA A 177 -1.66 -9.17 -25.83
C ALA A 177 -2.20 -9.94 -24.61
N LEU A 178 -3.52 -10.05 -24.50
CA LEU A 178 -4.18 -10.86 -23.47
C LEU A 178 -4.22 -12.33 -23.91
N CYS A 179 -3.03 -12.95 -23.93
CA CYS A 179 -2.82 -14.33 -24.37
C CYS A 179 -1.78 -15.04 -23.49
N ARG A 180 -1.57 -16.34 -23.75
CA ARG A 180 -0.45 -17.12 -23.20
C ARG A 180 0.87 -16.72 -23.86
N SER A 181 2.00 -17.08 -23.27
CA SER A 181 3.34 -16.76 -23.75
C SER A 181 3.58 -17.25 -25.18
N GLN A 182 3.31 -18.54 -25.43
CA GLN A 182 3.47 -19.22 -26.73
C GLN A 182 2.58 -18.68 -27.86
N ASP A 183 1.56 -17.91 -27.49
CA ASP A 183 0.55 -17.43 -28.42
C ASP A 183 0.87 -16.00 -28.92
N LEU A 184 1.79 -15.28 -28.25
CA LEU A 184 2.14 -13.90 -28.61
C LEU A 184 2.73 -13.80 -30.03
N ALA A 185 3.69 -14.67 -30.36
CA ALA A 185 4.31 -14.71 -31.69
C ALA A 185 3.38 -15.27 -32.77
N LYS A 186 2.38 -16.05 -32.38
CA LYS A 186 1.34 -16.52 -33.30
C LYS A 186 0.35 -15.40 -33.62
N PHE A 187 -0.06 -14.65 -32.60
CA PHE A 187 -0.98 -13.52 -32.71
C PHE A 187 -0.40 -12.37 -33.52
N TYR A 188 0.83 -11.91 -33.23
CA TYR A 188 1.47 -10.82 -33.96
C TYR A 188 2.38 -11.34 -35.09
N LEU A 189 1.92 -11.23 -36.33
CA LEU A 189 2.64 -11.78 -37.50
C LEU A 189 3.99 -11.06 -37.75
N ASP A 190 4.12 -9.81 -37.31
CA ASP A 190 5.39 -9.07 -37.33
C ASP A 190 6.51 -9.81 -36.60
N LEU A 191 6.19 -10.48 -35.49
CA LEU A 191 7.20 -11.16 -34.66
C LEU A 191 7.78 -12.41 -35.35
N LYS A 192 7.13 -12.91 -36.41
CA LYS A 192 7.62 -14.00 -37.25
C LYS A 192 8.41 -13.50 -38.47
N ASN A 193 8.39 -12.19 -38.75
CA ASN A 193 9.03 -11.62 -39.92
C ASN A 193 10.57 -11.57 -39.73
N PRO A 194 11.37 -12.20 -40.61
CA PRO A 194 12.84 -12.16 -40.52
C PRO A 194 13.44 -10.74 -40.60
N GLY A 195 12.72 -9.78 -41.19
CA GLY A 195 13.09 -8.36 -41.21
C GLY A 195 12.90 -7.65 -39.86
N TYR A 196 12.28 -8.29 -38.87
CA TYR A 196 12.22 -7.77 -37.51
C TYR A 196 13.56 -8.01 -36.81
N LYS A 197 14.47 -7.03 -36.90
CA LYS A 197 15.75 -7.04 -36.20
C LYS A 197 15.76 -6.10 -35.00
N ALA A 198 16.23 -6.58 -33.86
CA ALA A 198 16.33 -5.80 -32.63
C ALA A 198 17.70 -5.97 -31.96
N SER A 199 18.15 -4.96 -31.18
CA SER A 199 19.40 -5.03 -30.39
C SER A 199 19.19 -5.47 -28.95
N PHE A 200 17.94 -5.46 -28.47
CA PHE A 200 17.54 -6.02 -27.18
C PHE A 200 16.10 -6.52 -27.24
N SER A 201 15.76 -7.37 -26.28
CA SER A 201 14.43 -7.89 -26.04
C SER A 201 14.16 -7.98 -24.54
N LEU A 202 13.05 -7.43 -24.06
CA LEU A 202 12.59 -7.46 -22.68
C LEU A 202 11.18 -8.04 -22.65
N PHE A 203 10.97 -9.14 -21.95
CA PHE A 203 9.70 -9.88 -21.96
C PHE A 203 9.04 -9.86 -20.59
N HIS A 204 7.72 -10.07 -20.57
CA HIS A 204 6.95 -10.26 -19.34
C HIS A 204 5.79 -11.23 -19.55
N ARG A 205 5.62 -12.14 -18.59
CA ARG A 205 4.45 -13.01 -18.44
C ARG A 205 3.73 -12.71 -17.14
N ARG A 206 2.46 -12.30 -17.23
CA ARG A 206 1.66 -11.83 -16.09
C ARG A 206 0.92 -12.97 -15.36
N PHE A 207 0.77 -12.82 -14.05
CA PHE A 207 -0.15 -13.59 -13.20
C PHE A 207 -1.02 -12.60 -12.41
N SER A 208 -2.35 -12.68 -12.52
CA SER A 208 -3.28 -11.77 -11.87
C SER A 208 -3.98 -12.44 -10.68
N THR A 209 -3.62 -12.03 -9.46
CA THR A 209 -4.30 -12.47 -8.23
C THR A 209 -5.46 -11.55 -7.83
N ASN A 210 -5.35 -10.25 -8.12
CA ASN A 210 -6.18 -9.21 -7.48
C ASN A 210 -6.97 -8.31 -8.45
N THR A 211 -6.83 -8.47 -9.77
CA THR A 211 -7.45 -7.55 -10.75
C THR A 211 -8.01 -8.28 -11.95
N VAL A 212 -9.07 -7.74 -12.56
CA VAL A 212 -9.54 -8.20 -13.87
C VAL A 212 -8.47 -7.87 -14.91
N SER A 213 -7.98 -8.92 -15.59
CA SER A 213 -6.99 -8.83 -16.66
C SER A 213 -7.59 -8.13 -17.88
N THR A 214 -6.93 -7.06 -18.33
CA THR A 214 -7.34 -6.25 -19.49
C THR A 214 -6.11 -5.94 -20.35
N TRP A 215 -6.33 -5.66 -21.64
CA TRP A 215 -5.25 -5.45 -22.62
C TRP A 215 -4.27 -4.34 -22.23
N ASP A 216 -4.75 -3.25 -21.64
CA ASP A 216 -3.94 -2.12 -21.17
C ASP A 216 -3.02 -2.49 -20.00
N LYS A 217 -3.45 -3.41 -19.13
CA LYS A 217 -2.72 -3.89 -17.94
C LYS A 217 -1.67 -4.96 -18.23
N THR A 218 -1.71 -5.58 -19.41
CA THR A 218 -0.65 -6.49 -19.86
C THR A 218 0.68 -5.74 -19.89
N GLN A 219 1.77 -6.42 -19.55
CA GLN A 219 3.12 -5.86 -19.52
C GLN A 219 3.97 -6.45 -20.67
N PRO A 220 5.11 -5.83 -21.04
CA PRO A 220 5.73 -4.62 -20.48
C PRO A 220 4.89 -3.35 -20.57
N PHE A 221 5.14 -2.41 -19.66
CA PHE A 221 4.76 -1.01 -19.80
C PHE A 221 5.85 -0.23 -20.53
N ARG A 222 5.59 1.05 -20.78
CA ARG A 222 6.40 1.94 -21.65
C ARG A 222 7.87 2.03 -21.24
N LEU A 223 8.17 1.98 -19.94
CA LEU A 223 9.53 2.01 -19.43
C LEU A 223 9.91 0.78 -18.60
N ILE A 224 8.95 0.01 -18.10
CA ILE A 224 9.20 -1.05 -17.11
C ILE A 224 8.42 -2.33 -17.39
N ALA A 225 8.97 -3.44 -16.91
CA ALA A 225 8.24 -4.67 -16.62
C ALA A 225 8.51 -5.07 -15.16
N HIS A 226 7.44 -5.31 -14.42
CA HIS A 226 7.43 -5.52 -12.99
C HIS A 226 6.91 -6.92 -12.67
N ASN A 227 7.74 -7.70 -11.99
CA ASN A 227 7.35 -8.92 -11.31
C ASN A 227 7.27 -8.65 -9.81
N GLY A 228 6.06 -8.59 -9.26
CA GLY A 228 5.86 -8.17 -7.88
C GLY A 228 4.50 -7.53 -7.61
N GLU A 229 4.38 -6.93 -6.43
CA GLU A 229 3.21 -6.16 -6.00
C GLU A 229 3.66 -4.97 -5.15
N ILE A 230 3.12 -3.78 -5.44
CA ILE A 230 3.37 -2.58 -4.63
C ILE A 230 2.33 -2.51 -3.49
N ASN A 231 2.73 -2.91 -2.28
CA ASN A 231 1.85 -2.99 -1.12
C ASN A 231 1.48 -1.62 -0.51
N THR A 232 2.09 -0.54 -0.99
CA THR A 232 1.89 0.85 -0.53
C THR A 232 1.18 1.77 -1.55
N ILE A 233 0.61 1.17 -2.60
CA ILE A 233 0.07 1.88 -3.77
C ILE A 233 -0.99 2.96 -3.45
N GLU A 234 -1.86 2.76 -2.45
CA GLU A 234 -2.87 3.77 -2.07
C GLU A 234 -2.21 5.06 -1.57
N GLY A 235 -1.17 4.93 -0.73
CA GLY A 235 -0.40 6.05 -0.22
C GLY A 235 0.39 6.73 -1.33
N ASN A 236 1.07 5.95 -2.18
CA ASN A 236 1.83 6.48 -3.31
C ASN A 236 0.93 7.29 -4.27
N ARG A 237 -0.28 6.81 -4.56
CA ARG A 237 -1.27 7.54 -5.37
C ARG A 237 -1.71 8.85 -4.71
N ALA A 238 -1.98 8.85 -3.41
CA ALA A 238 -2.39 10.06 -2.69
C ALA A 238 -1.30 11.15 -2.75
N TRP A 239 -0.04 10.77 -2.59
CA TRP A 239 1.09 11.71 -2.74
C TRP A 239 1.27 12.17 -4.19
N ALA A 240 1.12 11.29 -5.17
CA ALA A 240 1.16 11.66 -6.58
C ALA A 240 0.05 12.67 -6.96
N ILE A 241 -1.19 12.48 -6.47
CA ILE A 241 -2.30 13.44 -6.64
C ILE A 241 -1.90 14.81 -6.07
N THR A 242 -1.27 14.83 -4.91
CA THR A 242 -0.84 16.08 -4.30
C THR A 242 0.22 16.79 -5.15
N ARG A 243 1.22 16.06 -5.65
CA ARG A 243 2.26 16.59 -6.55
C ARG A 243 1.67 17.17 -7.84
N GLU A 244 0.71 16.47 -8.44
CA GLU A 244 0.03 16.90 -9.66
C GLU A 244 -0.70 18.23 -9.46
N LYS A 245 -1.46 18.34 -8.36
CA LYS A 245 -2.19 19.57 -8.03
C LYS A 245 -1.27 20.72 -7.65
N ASP A 246 -0.19 20.46 -6.93
CA ASP A 246 0.78 21.48 -6.55
C ASP A 246 1.51 22.06 -7.77
N LEU A 247 1.75 21.24 -8.80
CA LEU A 247 2.28 21.70 -10.11
C LEU A 247 1.24 22.46 -10.96
N GLY A 248 -0.04 22.46 -10.57
CA GLY A 248 -1.13 23.02 -11.38
C GLY A 248 -1.43 22.23 -12.66
N LEU A 249 -1.10 20.93 -12.69
CA LEU A 249 -1.43 20.06 -13.81
C LEU A 249 -2.93 19.71 -13.82
N ARG A 250 -3.45 19.31 -14.99
CA ARG A 250 -4.79 18.73 -15.07
C ARG A 250 -4.82 17.40 -14.32
N ALA A 251 -6.01 17.05 -13.83
CA ALA A 251 -6.25 15.75 -13.22
C ALA A 251 -5.89 14.62 -14.20
N ASP A 252 -5.07 13.68 -13.75
CA ASP A 252 -4.63 12.48 -14.46
C ASP A 252 -3.51 12.75 -15.48
N GLU A 253 -2.48 13.51 -15.09
CA GLU A 253 -1.27 13.72 -15.92
C GLU A 253 0.00 13.04 -15.38
N LEU A 254 0.06 12.72 -14.08
CA LEU A 254 1.18 12.03 -13.42
C LEU A 254 0.86 10.56 -13.07
N VAL A 255 -0.05 10.30 -12.13
CA VAL A 255 -0.40 8.94 -11.63
C VAL A 255 -1.84 8.89 -11.07
N THR A 256 -2.72 9.80 -11.48
CA THR A 256 -4.06 9.90 -10.85
C THR A 256 -5.15 9.18 -11.65
N HIS A 257 -4.76 8.53 -12.74
CA HIS A 257 -5.66 7.70 -13.53
C HIS A 257 -6.31 6.61 -12.68
N LYS A 258 -7.64 6.55 -12.71
CA LYS A 258 -8.39 5.48 -12.06
C LYS A 258 -8.29 4.19 -12.87
N GLY A 259 -8.37 3.05 -12.19
CA GLY A 259 -8.44 1.73 -12.82
C GLY A 259 -7.11 1.15 -13.30
N ILE A 260 -5.98 1.83 -13.10
CA ILE A 260 -4.65 1.31 -13.41
C ILE A 260 -4.20 0.27 -12.38
N SER A 261 -3.37 -0.69 -12.81
CA SER A 261 -2.66 -1.57 -11.86
C SER A 261 -1.62 -0.80 -11.05
N ASP A 262 -1.14 -1.41 -9.97
CA ASP A 262 -0.02 -0.92 -9.18
C ASP A 262 1.24 -0.68 -10.03
N SER A 263 1.57 -1.66 -10.89
CA SER A 263 2.68 -1.66 -11.83
C SER A 263 2.52 -0.59 -12.92
N GLY A 264 1.28 -0.36 -13.36
CA GLY A 264 0.95 0.74 -14.27
C GLY A 264 1.20 2.10 -13.63
N GLY A 265 0.82 2.26 -12.35
CA GLY A 265 1.13 3.46 -11.57
C GLY A 265 2.62 3.69 -11.39
N LEU A 266 3.40 2.63 -11.11
CA LEU A 266 4.86 2.70 -11.02
C LEU A 266 5.48 3.14 -12.36
N ASN A 267 4.98 2.63 -13.49
CA ASN A 267 5.40 3.08 -14.80
C ASN A 267 5.11 4.58 -15.01
N GLU A 268 3.91 5.04 -14.68
CA GLU A 268 3.51 6.43 -14.93
C GLU A 268 4.30 7.42 -14.08
N ILE A 269 4.59 7.12 -12.81
CA ILE A 269 5.46 7.96 -12.00
C ILE A 269 6.90 7.95 -12.55
N ALA A 270 7.39 6.81 -13.04
CA ALA A 270 8.72 6.72 -13.64
C ALA A 270 8.83 7.55 -14.92
N GLU A 271 7.78 7.54 -15.77
CA GLU A 271 7.70 8.42 -16.94
C GLU A 271 7.64 9.89 -16.53
N GLY A 272 6.83 10.23 -15.53
CA GLY A 272 6.76 11.57 -14.97
C GLY A 272 8.14 12.05 -14.53
N LEU A 273 8.87 11.25 -13.75
CA LEU A 273 10.20 11.60 -13.26
C LEU A 273 11.17 11.77 -14.44
N ARG A 274 11.18 10.84 -15.38
CA ARG A 274 12.08 10.91 -16.55
C ARG A 274 11.85 12.12 -17.44
N TYR A 275 10.59 12.52 -17.67
CA TYR A 275 10.26 13.52 -18.70
C TYR A 275 9.89 14.91 -18.16
N ARG A 276 9.45 15.01 -16.91
CA ARG A 276 9.06 16.29 -16.27
C ARG A 276 10.02 16.78 -15.21
N SER A 277 10.76 15.88 -14.53
CA SER A 277 11.70 16.27 -13.46
C SER A 277 13.12 16.50 -13.98
N SER A 278 14.03 16.86 -13.08
CA SER A 278 15.47 16.95 -13.36
C SER A 278 16.21 15.60 -13.28
N ILE A 279 15.50 14.46 -13.22
CA ILE A 279 16.07 13.10 -13.10
C ILE A 279 15.89 12.37 -14.43
N PRO A 280 16.78 12.55 -15.42
CA PRO A 280 16.60 11.98 -16.76
C PRO A 280 16.94 10.49 -16.84
N LYS A 281 17.71 9.97 -15.89
CA LYS A 281 18.22 8.59 -15.90
C LYS A 281 17.24 7.63 -15.25
N LEU A 282 16.89 6.57 -15.98
CA LEU A 282 15.92 5.58 -15.50
C LEU A 282 16.45 4.77 -14.30
N ALA A 283 17.75 4.45 -14.26
CA ALA A 283 18.36 3.78 -13.11
C ALA A 283 18.25 4.62 -11.81
N GLU A 284 18.47 5.94 -11.89
CA GLU A 284 18.26 6.86 -10.77
C GLU A 284 16.79 6.93 -10.37
N THR A 285 15.89 7.02 -11.35
CA THR A 285 14.43 6.99 -11.13
C THR A 285 14.02 5.73 -10.36
N MET A 286 14.53 4.56 -10.76
CA MET A 286 14.24 3.29 -10.09
C MET A 286 14.84 3.25 -8.68
N ALA A 287 16.03 3.79 -8.44
CA ALA A 287 16.62 3.85 -7.11
C ALA A 287 15.92 4.85 -6.17
N ILE A 288 15.32 5.92 -6.71
CA ILE A 288 14.52 6.87 -5.91
C ILE A 288 13.16 6.27 -5.53
N LEU A 289 12.50 5.56 -6.46
CA LEU A 289 11.22 4.91 -6.20
C LEU A 289 11.37 3.64 -5.35
N ILE A 290 12.42 2.86 -5.59
CA ILE A 290 12.72 1.57 -4.93
C ILE A 290 14.12 1.66 -4.29
N PRO A 291 14.32 2.49 -3.26
CA PRO A 291 15.63 2.66 -2.63
C PRO A 291 16.06 1.39 -1.88
N PRO A 292 17.39 1.15 -1.76
CA PRO A 292 17.92 -0.02 -1.05
C PRO A 292 17.59 0.07 0.44
N ALA A 293 17.91 -0.98 1.20
CA ALA A 293 17.75 -0.98 2.66
C ALA A 293 18.58 0.16 3.32
N HIS A 294 19.85 0.27 2.93
CA HIS A 294 20.77 1.27 3.48
C HIS A 294 20.59 2.65 2.86
N THR A 295 19.81 3.51 3.52
CA THR A 295 19.46 4.86 3.05
C THR A 295 20.09 5.98 3.87
N ASN A 296 21.23 5.72 4.52
CA ASN A 296 21.92 6.72 5.35
C ASN A 296 22.81 7.69 4.56
N SER A 297 23.11 7.40 3.29
CA SER A 297 23.84 8.32 2.42
C SER A 297 23.04 9.60 2.17
N ASP A 298 23.74 10.71 2.03
CA ASP A 298 23.19 12.01 1.65
C ASP A 298 22.31 11.94 0.39
N TYR A 299 22.70 11.17 -0.63
CA TYR A 299 21.88 10.92 -1.84
C TYR A 299 20.47 10.43 -1.51
N TYR A 300 20.35 9.34 -0.76
CA TYR A 300 19.05 8.76 -0.40
C TYR A 300 18.28 9.61 0.62
N LYS A 301 18.97 10.24 1.59
CA LYS A 301 18.34 11.19 2.51
C LYS A 301 17.71 12.36 1.74
N PHE A 302 18.45 12.95 0.81
CA PHE A 302 17.99 14.03 -0.06
C PHE A 302 16.75 13.63 -0.86
N TRP A 303 16.79 12.53 -1.62
CA TRP A 303 15.66 12.15 -2.47
C TRP A 303 14.44 11.67 -1.66
N SER A 304 14.66 11.05 -0.50
CA SER A 304 13.57 10.62 0.38
C SER A 304 12.78 11.77 1.02
N ARG A 305 13.30 13.01 0.97
CA ARG A 305 12.53 14.22 1.30
C ARG A 305 11.39 14.45 0.31
N GLY A 306 11.63 14.17 -0.98
CA GLY A 306 10.71 14.44 -2.09
C GLY A 306 9.90 13.24 -2.59
N MET A 307 10.35 12.02 -2.31
CA MET A 307 9.68 10.78 -2.72
C MET A 307 9.64 9.73 -1.62
N GLU A 308 8.45 9.24 -1.31
CA GLU A 308 8.23 8.04 -0.53
C GLU A 308 8.55 6.78 -1.36
N PRO A 309 9.15 5.73 -0.75
CA PRO A 309 9.35 4.47 -1.45
C PRO A 309 8.03 3.85 -1.93
N TRP A 310 8.08 3.25 -3.10
CA TRP A 310 7.07 2.35 -3.63
C TRP A 310 7.43 0.94 -3.18
N ASP A 311 7.04 0.61 -1.95
CA ASP A 311 7.46 -0.61 -1.26
C ASP A 311 6.64 -1.84 -1.69
N GLY A 312 7.19 -3.01 -1.44
CA GLY A 312 6.63 -4.32 -1.79
C GLY A 312 7.61 -5.20 -2.57
N PRO A 313 7.31 -6.51 -2.72
CA PRO A 313 8.13 -7.40 -3.53
C PRO A 313 8.22 -6.89 -4.96
N ALA A 314 9.42 -6.67 -5.48
CA ALA A 314 9.58 -6.14 -6.82
C ALA A 314 10.92 -6.55 -7.46
N MET A 315 10.83 -7.19 -8.62
CA MET A 315 11.87 -7.19 -9.64
C MET A 315 11.39 -6.34 -10.80
N VAL A 316 12.03 -5.18 -10.99
CA VAL A 316 11.68 -4.25 -12.08
C VAL A 316 12.77 -4.28 -13.12
N SER A 317 12.47 -4.84 -14.28
CA SER A 317 13.26 -4.63 -15.49
C SER A 317 12.82 -3.34 -16.15
N PHE A 318 13.74 -2.54 -16.65
CA PHE A 318 13.46 -1.22 -17.20
C PHE A 318 14.26 -0.94 -18.46
N SER A 319 13.69 -0.17 -19.39
CA SER A 319 14.42 0.31 -20.56
C SER A 319 13.84 1.59 -21.12
N ASP A 320 14.71 2.50 -21.56
CA ASP A 320 14.38 3.63 -22.41
C ASP A 320 14.91 3.47 -23.85
N GLY A 321 15.33 2.26 -24.21
CA GLY A 321 15.95 1.91 -25.49
C GLY A 321 17.40 2.39 -25.66
N LYS A 322 17.92 3.30 -24.83
CA LYS A 322 19.36 3.59 -24.73
C LYS A 322 20.02 2.71 -23.68
N TYR A 323 19.35 2.60 -22.53
CA TYR A 323 19.74 1.76 -21.42
C TYR A 323 18.67 0.71 -21.18
N ILE A 324 19.12 -0.45 -20.73
CA ILE A 324 18.27 -1.52 -20.23
C ILE A 324 18.86 -2.05 -18.94
N GLY A 325 18.03 -2.42 -17.99
CA GLY A 325 18.51 -2.84 -16.68
C GLY A 325 17.44 -3.52 -15.86
N ALA A 326 17.84 -3.91 -14.65
CA ALA A 326 16.92 -4.41 -13.65
C ALA A 326 17.32 -3.91 -12.26
N ARG A 327 16.32 -3.80 -11.38
CA ARG A 327 16.50 -3.46 -9.97
C ARG A 327 15.61 -4.35 -9.10
N LEU A 328 16.15 -4.80 -7.98
CA LEU A 328 15.40 -5.51 -6.94
C LEU A 328 14.93 -4.56 -5.83
N ASP A 329 13.82 -4.95 -5.20
CA ASP A 329 13.36 -4.34 -3.96
C ASP A 329 14.37 -4.51 -2.82
N ARG A 330 14.19 -3.70 -1.78
CA ARG A 330 15.03 -3.61 -0.59
C ARG A 330 15.11 -4.87 0.28
N ASN A 331 14.27 -5.86 0.04
CA ASN A 331 14.28 -7.16 0.71
C ASN A 331 14.77 -8.27 -0.24
N GLY A 332 14.78 -8.03 -1.55
CA GLY A 332 15.16 -9.01 -2.55
C GLY A 332 14.15 -10.15 -2.66
N PHE A 333 12.85 -9.86 -2.54
CA PHE A 333 11.79 -10.89 -2.50
C PHE A 333 11.59 -11.64 -3.81
N ARG A 334 12.13 -11.11 -4.92
CA ARG A 334 11.98 -11.70 -6.26
C ARG A 334 13.33 -12.15 -6.81
N PRO A 335 13.40 -13.35 -7.41
CA PRO A 335 14.66 -13.85 -7.96
C PRO A 335 15.07 -13.05 -9.20
N CYS A 336 16.37 -12.81 -9.36
CA CYS A 336 16.92 -12.19 -10.55
C CYS A 336 18.30 -12.78 -10.83
N ARG A 337 18.42 -13.58 -11.89
CA ARG A 337 19.64 -14.27 -12.33
C ARG A 337 20.15 -13.64 -13.62
N TRP A 338 21.47 -13.58 -13.77
CA TRP A 338 22.09 -13.05 -14.98
C TRP A 338 23.26 -13.92 -15.45
N GLN A 339 23.54 -13.85 -16.74
CA GLN A 339 24.69 -14.46 -17.38
C GLN A 339 25.22 -13.53 -18.48
N LYS A 340 26.53 -13.60 -18.71
CA LYS A 340 27.27 -12.77 -19.66
C LYS A 340 28.09 -13.65 -20.59
N THR A 341 28.01 -13.37 -21.88
CA THR A 341 28.92 -13.90 -22.91
C THR A 341 29.77 -12.75 -23.47
N GLU A 342 30.60 -13.01 -24.48
CA GLU A 342 31.32 -11.94 -25.18
C GLU A 342 30.36 -10.95 -25.86
N ASP A 343 29.30 -11.47 -26.48
CA ASP A 343 28.41 -10.71 -27.34
C ASP A 343 27.14 -10.22 -26.65
N HIS A 344 26.72 -10.87 -25.55
CA HIS A 344 25.39 -10.67 -24.99
C HIS A 344 25.38 -10.64 -23.45
N PHE A 345 24.41 -9.91 -22.92
CA PHE A 345 24.03 -9.96 -21.51
C PHE A 345 22.58 -10.40 -21.37
N TYR A 346 22.36 -11.36 -20.47
CA TYR A 346 21.07 -12.00 -20.24
C TYR A 346 20.69 -11.83 -18.78
N LEU A 347 19.42 -11.54 -18.52
CA LEU A 347 18.87 -11.43 -17.18
C LEU A 347 17.44 -11.92 -17.15
N SER A 348 17.09 -12.68 -16.12
CA SER A 348 15.75 -13.27 -16.01
C SER A 348 15.42 -13.64 -14.57
N SER A 349 14.13 -13.76 -14.26
CA SER A 349 13.66 -14.32 -13.00
C SER A 349 14.10 -15.78 -12.78
N GLU A 350 14.43 -16.51 -13.84
CA GLU A 350 14.98 -17.87 -13.79
C GLU A 350 16.23 -18.03 -14.66
N ALA A 351 17.18 -18.87 -14.23
CA ALA A 351 18.45 -19.04 -14.94
C ALA A 351 18.34 -19.85 -16.25
N GLY A 352 17.40 -20.80 -16.32
CA GLY A 352 17.32 -21.78 -17.42
C GLY A 352 16.58 -21.33 -18.67
N VAL A 353 16.19 -20.06 -18.78
CA VAL A 353 15.28 -19.62 -19.86
C VAL A 353 15.97 -19.26 -21.16
N PHE A 354 17.28 -19.00 -21.11
CA PHE A 354 18.08 -18.73 -22.30
C PHE A 354 18.98 -19.93 -22.58
N GLN A 355 18.85 -20.51 -23.77
CA GLN A 355 19.67 -21.64 -24.24
C GLN A 355 21.08 -21.16 -24.64
N VAL A 356 21.89 -20.80 -23.66
CA VAL A 356 23.28 -20.36 -23.87
C VAL A 356 24.22 -21.54 -23.65
N ASP A 357 25.09 -21.77 -24.63
CA ASP A 357 26.15 -22.75 -24.55
C ASP A 357 27.05 -22.48 -23.33
N PRO A 358 27.19 -23.45 -22.39
CA PRO A 358 28.01 -23.28 -21.19
C PRO A 358 29.44 -22.82 -21.47
N GLU A 359 30.03 -23.22 -22.61
CA GLU A 359 31.41 -22.84 -22.98
C GLU A 359 31.55 -21.34 -23.30
N LYS A 360 30.46 -20.68 -23.69
CA LYS A 360 30.43 -19.24 -24.04
C LYS A 360 30.18 -18.33 -22.84
N ILE A 361 29.84 -18.89 -21.68
CA ILE A 361 29.49 -18.11 -20.48
C ILE A 361 30.77 -17.61 -19.80
N LEU A 362 31.01 -16.30 -19.90
CA LEU A 362 32.14 -15.63 -19.25
C LEU A 362 31.89 -15.37 -17.75
N ALA A 363 30.64 -15.09 -17.39
CA ALA A 363 30.24 -14.86 -16.02
C ALA A 363 28.74 -15.13 -15.81
N LYS A 364 28.36 -15.50 -14.58
CA LYS A 364 26.96 -15.64 -14.15
C LYS A 364 26.80 -15.25 -12.70
N GLY A 365 25.61 -14.80 -12.31
CA GLY A 365 25.33 -14.37 -10.95
C GLY A 365 23.85 -14.15 -10.67
N ALA A 366 23.57 -13.56 -9.52
CA ALA A 366 22.25 -13.10 -9.11
C ALA A 366 22.35 -11.64 -8.65
N LEU A 367 21.26 -10.88 -8.76
CA LEU A 367 21.16 -9.59 -8.05
C LEU A 367 20.76 -9.85 -6.60
N SER A 368 21.38 -9.12 -5.69
CA SER A 368 21.05 -9.10 -4.27
C SER A 368 20.01 -8.02 -3.97
N SER A 369 19.51 -8.03 -2.73
CA SER A 369 18.54 -7.06 -2.23
C SER A 369 18.98 -5.61 -2.47
N GLY A 370 18.10 -4.80 -3.09
CA GLY A 370 18.33 -3.39 -3.40
C GLY A 370 19.37 -3.10 -4.50
N GLU A 371 19.98 -4.13 -5.09
CA GLU A 371 20.97 -3.97 -6.16
C GLU A 371 20.31 -3.70 -7.51
N SER A 372 21.10 -3.16 -8.43
CA SER A 372 20.69 -2.92 -9.80
C SER A 372 21.80 -3.25 -10.79
N VAL A 373 21.41 -3.62 -12.01
CA VAL A 373 22.29 -3.66 -13.17
C VAL A 373 21.75 -2.73 -14.24
N THR A 374 22.64 -2.00 -14.90
CA THR A 374 22.31 -1.17 -16.06
C THR A 374 23.30 -1.46 -17.19
N VAL A 375 22.77 -1.68 -18.38
CA VAL A 375 23.52 -1.93 -19.61
C VAL A 375 23.24 -0.79 -20.60
N ASN A 376 24.29 -0.17 -21.13
CA ASN A 376 24.19 0.75 -22.25
C ASN A 376 24.10 -0.05 -23.55
N VAL A 377 22.93 -0.05 -24.19
CA VAL A 377 22.67 -0.83 -25.42
C VAL A 377 23.60 -0.39 -26.56
N MET A 378 23.97 0.90 -26.60
CA MET A 378 24.79 1.44 -27.68
C MET A 378 26.27 1.09 -27.56
N SER A 379 26.79 1.01 -26.32
CA SER A 379 28.23 0.84 -26.07
C SER A 379 28.61 -0.50 -25.45
N GLY A 380 27.63 -1.34 -25.07
CA GLY A 380 27.85 -2.59 -24.33
C GLY A 380 28.32 -2.42 -22.89
N GLY A 381 28.38 -1.18 -22.36
CA GLY A 381 28.86 -0.92 -21.01
C GLY A 381 27.90 -1.46 -19.97
N ILE A 382 28.38 -2.32 -19.06
CA ILE A 382 27.60 -2.89 -17.96
C ILE A 382 28.07 -2.27 -16.64
N THR A 383 27.14 -1.80 -15.81
CA THR A 383 27.41 -1.33 -14.45
C THR A 383 26.45 -1.96 -13.45
N PHE A 384 27.00 -2.37 -12.31
CA PHE A 384 26.26 -2.82 -11.13
C PHE A 384 26.29 -1.78 -10.00
N LEU A 385 26.84 -0.59 -10.28
CA LEU A 385 26.92 0.48 -9.28
C LEU A 385 25.52 0.94 -8.87
N ASP A 386 25.34 1.17 -7.58
CA ASP A 386 24.19 1.92 -7.08
C ASP A 386 24.23 3.34 -7.67
N PRO A 387 23.09 3.93 -8.09
CA PRO A 387 23.07 5.26 -8.66
C PRO A 387 23.70 6.37 -7.81
N LYS A 388 23.76 6.21 -6.48
CA LYS A 388 24.50 7.14 -5.60
C LYS A 388 26.01 7.19 -5.91
N ASP A 389 26.56 6.10 -6.43
CA ASP A 389 27.99 5.92 -6.73
C ASP A 389 28.31 6.14 -8.22
N PHE A 390 27.33 6.56 -9.03
CA PHE A 390 27.61 6.97 -10.41
C PHE A 390 28.61 8.12 -10.44
N PRO A 391 29.50 8.22 -11.45
CA PRO A 391 30.55 9.23 -11.50
C PRO A 391 30.05 10.67 -11.30
N GLU A 392 28.85 10.96 -11.79
CA GLU A 392 28.21 12.29 -11.70
C GLU A 392 27.59 12.58 -10.33
N ASN A 393 27.26 11.55 -9.56
CA ASN A 393 26.60 11.66 -8.25
C ASN A 393 27.60 11.53 -7.10
N LYS A 394 28.67 10.73 -7.27
CA LYS A 394 29.65 10.40 -6.22
C LYS A 394 30.30 11.64 -5.57
N ASN A 395 30.55 12.68 -6.37
CA ASN A 395 31.15 13.93 -5.90
C ASN A 395 30.15 15.10 -5.82
N ALA A 396 28.87 14.84 -6.10
CA ALA A 396 27.84 15.87 -6.03
C ALA A 396 27.37 16.03 -4.57
N LYS A 397 27.11 17.29 -4.17
CA LYS A 397 26.58 17.60 -2.84
C LYS A 397 25.06 17.40 -2.82
N PHE A 398 24.60 16.38 -2.12
CA PHE A 398 23.17 16.10 -1.87
C PHE A 398 22.77 16.55 -0.47
N ASP A 399 22.62 17.86 -0.24
CA ASP A 399 22.30 18.38 1.09
C ASP A 399 20.81 18.16 1.44
N PRO A 400 20.47 17.28 2.40
CA PRO A 400 19.08 17.00 2.72
C PRO A 400 18.41 18.14 3.51
N GLN A 401 19.19 19.12 3.99
CA GLN A 401 18.77 20.23 4.85
C GLN A 401 17.97 19.77 6.08
N THR A 402 18.45 18.74 6.79
CA THR A 402 17.78 18.21 7.99
C THR A 402 18.42 18.73 9.28
N ILE A 403 17.58 18.94 10.29
CA ILE A 403 17.96 19.30 11.66
C ILE A 403 17.49 18.15 12.56
N GLN A 404 18.42 17.48 13.23
CA GLN A 404 18.06 16.36 14.10
C GLN A 404 17.29 16.86 15.33
N LEU A 405 16.10 16.31 15.58
CA LEU A 405 15.39 16.51 16.84
C LEU A 405 15.53 15.25 17.70
N GLY A 406 16.40 15.35 18.71
CA GLY A 406 16.66 14.26 19.66
C GLY A 406 15.57 14.10 20.73
N SER A 407 15.83 13.20 21.68
CA SER A 407 15.00 13.07 22.88
C SER A 407 15.12 14.33 23.74
N LEU A 408 14.00 14.80 24.28
CA LEU A 408 13.92 15.93 25.20
C LEU A 408 13.18 15.48 26.47
N PRO A 409 13.55 16.02 27.65
CA PRO A 409 12.96 15.59 28.91
C PRO A 409 11.46 15.89 28.96
N PRO A 410 10.65 15.08 29.68
CA PRO A 410 9.21 15.27 29.75
C PRO A 410 8.88 16.62 30.40
N ALA A 411 7.89 17.32 29.84
CA ALA A 411 7.31 18.48 30.48
C ALA A 411 6.55 18.07 31.77
N ALA A 412 6.49 18.97 32.75
CA ALA A 412 5.75 18.71 33.99
C ALA A 412 4.26 18.52 33.71
N VAL A 413 3.67 17.46 34.28
CA VAL A 413 2.23 17.20 34.17
C VAL A 413 1.49 18.06 35.19
N ALA A 414 0.59 18.93 34.73
CA ALA A 414 -0.16 19.83 35.60
C ALA A 414 -1.51 19.22 36.02
N GLY A 415 -1.77 19.19 37.33
CA GLY A 415 -3.09 18.88 37.90
C GLY A 415 -3.50 17.40 37.84
N ASN A 416 -4.74 17.13 38.25
CA ASN A 416 -5.35 15.79 38.18
C ASN A 416 -5.79 15.50 36.73
N ILE A 417 -5.38 14.34 36.19
CA ILE A 417 -5.66 13.94 34.81
C ILE A 417 -6.94 13.11 34.66
N LEU A 418 -7.54 12.65 35.76
CA LEU A 418 -8.62 11.67 35.79
C LEU A 418 -9.88 12.10 35.05
N SER A 419 -10.25 13.38 35.20
CA SER A 419 -11.37 13.97 34.46
C SER A 419 -11.16 13.89 32.95
N ARG A 420 -9.93 14.11 32.48
CA ARG A 420 -9.55 13.99 31.07
C ARG A 420 -9.49 12.52 30.64
N GLN A 421 -8.98 11.62 31.48
CA GLN A 421 -9.00 10.17 31.20
C GLN A 421 -10.43 9.66 30.94
N HIS A 422 -11.41 10.10 31.74
CA HIS A 422 -12.83 9.78 31.51
C HIS A 422 -13.35 10.36 30.20
N ILE A 423 -13.04 11.62 29.86
CA ILE A 423 -13.46 12.24 28.58
C ILE A 423 -12.96 11.45 27.36
N PHE A 424 -11.76 10.88 27.46
CA PHE A 424 -11.16 10.03 26.42
C PHE A 424 -11.51 8.54 26.56
N ASN A 425 -12.39 8.15 27.47
CA ASN A 425 -12.83 6.77 27.68
C ASN A 425 -11.67 5.81 27.99
N PHE A 426 -10.76 6.20 28.89
CA PHE A 426 -9.77 5.26 29.44
C PHE A 426 -10.44 4.36 30.46
N SER A 427 -10.15 3.06 30.39
CA SER A 427 -10.58 2.12 31.41
C SER A 427 -9.43 1.65 32.30
N LYS A 428 -9.77 1.15 33.49
CA LYS A 428 -8.79 0.56 34.41
C LYS A 428 -8.04 -0.60 33.78
N ASP A 429 -8.74 -1.48 33.05
CA ASP A 429 -8.12 -2.64 32.42
C ASP A 429 -7.20 -2.28 31.25
N GLU A 430 -7.46 -1.19 30.50
CA GLU A 430 -6.52 -0.67 29.52
C GLU A 430 -5.25 -0.12 30.18
N VAL A 431 -5.37 0.62 31.28
CA VAL A 431 -4.20 1.13 32.01
C VAL A 431 -3.36 -0.02 32.56
N GLU A 432 -3.99 -0.96 33.27
CA GLU A 432 -3.31 -2.06 33.95
C GLU A 432 -2.73 -3.11 32.99
N LYS A 433 -3.43 -3.44 31.89
CA LYS A 433 -3.00 -4.50 30.97
C LYS A 433 -2.23 -4.00 29.77
N ILE A 434 -2.34 -2.71 29.40
CA ILE A 434 -1.71 -2.15 28.21
C ILE A 434 -0.64 -1.12 28.56
N ILE A 435 -1.02 -0.01 29.20
CA ILE A 435 -0.10 1.13 29.41
C ILE A 435 1.02 0.77 30.38
N ILE A 436 0.70 0.17 31.53
CA ILE A 436 1.70 -0.18 32.54
C ILE A 436 2.71 -1.20 31.99
N PRO A 437 2.31 -2.35 31.39
CA PRO A 437 3.26 -3.29 30.81
C PRO A 437 4.14 -2.69 29.70
N MET A 438 3.58 -1.87 28.80
CA MET A 438 4.37 -1.18 27.78
C MET A 438 5.41 -0.24 28.38
N THR A 439 5.07 0.42 29.48
CA THR A 439 5.97 1.34 30.18
C THR A 439 7.06 0.60 30.96
N LEU A 440 6.83 -0.63 31.41
CA LEU A 440 7.79 -1.45 32.16
C LEU A 440 8.76 -2.25 31.27
N GLU A 441 8.25 -2.80 30.17
CA GLU A 441 9.00 -3.75 29.34
C GLU A 441 9.49 -3.13 28.02
N ALA A 442 9.04 -1.91 27.72
CA ALA A 442 9.23 -1.24 26.43
C ALA A 442 8.77 -2.09 25.22
N LYS A 443 7.77 -2.95 25.43
CA LYS A 443 7.18 -3.89 24.47
C LYS A 443 5.67 -3.94 24.63
N GLU A 444 4.96 -4.28 23.57
CA GLU A 444 3.53 -4.55 23.66
C GLU A 444 3.26 -5.81 24.50
N PRO A 445 2.26 -5.79 25.40
CA PRO A 445 1.90 -6.95 26.20
C PRO A 445 1.46 -8.14 25.33
N LEU A 446 1.85 -9.34 25.75
CA LEU A 446 1.39 -10.59 25.14
C LEU A 446 0.17 -11.14 25.90
N SER A 447 -0.74 -11.77 25.14
CA SER A 447 -1.91 -12.48 25.67
C SER A 447 -2.16 -13.75 24.86
N SER A 448 -3.05 -14.61 25.34
CA SER A 448 -3.47 -15.85 24.67
C SER A 448 -4.99 -15.91 24.52
N MET A 449 -5.48 -16.97 23.87
CA MET A 449 -6.87 -17.17 23.42
C MET A 449 -7.31 -16.18 22.31
N GLY A 450 -8.50 -16.41 21.75
CA GLY A 450 -9.09 -15.53 20.75
C GLY A 450 -9.73 -14.28 21.38
N ASP A 451 -9.97 -13.25 20.56
CA ASP A 451 -10.80 -12.12 20.96
C ASP A 451 -12.26 -12.59 21.06
N THR A 452 -12.74 -12.70 22.28
CA THR A 452 -14.10 -13.15 22.57
C THR A 452 -15.04 -11.98 22.81
N ALA A 453 -14.54 -10.74 22.89
CA ALA A 453 -15.39 -9.57 23.13
C ALA A 453 -16.39 -9.38 21.97
N CYS A 454 -17.51 -8.75 22.29
CA CYS A 454 -18.51 -8.40 21.29
C CYS A 454 -17.94 -7.43 20.24
N LEU A 455 -18.44 -7.52 18.99
CA LEU A 455 -18.05 -6.58 17.95
C LEU A 455 -18.41 -5.14 18.37
N PRO A 456 -17.58 -4.13 18.04
CA PRO A 456 -17.77 -2.77 18.57
C PRO A 456 -19.13 -2.15 18.25
N PHE A 457 -19.70 -2.47 17.10
CA PHE A 457 -21.02 -1.96 16.70
C PHE A 457 -22.20 -2.68 17.37
N LEU A 458 -21.96 -3.83 18.00
CA LEU A 458 -22.93 -4.60 18.80
C LEU A 458 -22.74 -4.39 20.31
N SER A 459 -21.62 -3.81 20.73
CA SER A 459 -21.33 -3.54 22.13
C SER A 459 -22.27 -2.50 22.72
N HIS A 460 -22.68 -2.74 23.97
CA HIS A 460 -23.38 -1.77 24.80
C HIS A 460 -22.43 -0.90 25.64
N GLU A 461 -21.16 -1.32 25.71
CA GLU A 461 -20.11 -0.60 26.41
C GLU A 461 -19.49 0.47 25.51
N THR A 462 -18.83 1.44 26.14
CA THR A 462 -18.10 2.46 25.39
C THR A 462 -16.83 1.86 24.80
N ARG A 463 -16.75 1.82 23.45
CA ARG A 463 -15.59 1.35 22.70
C ARG A 463 -14.80 2.50 22.07
N SER A 464 -13.52 2.25 21.82
CA SER A 464 -12.70 3.20 21.07
C SER A 464 -13.21 3.29 19.63
N PHE A 465 -13.20 4.49 19.05
CA PHE A 465 -13.53 4.64 17.62
C PHE A 465 -12.59 3.84 16.71
N PHE A 466 -11.37 3.60 17.18
CA PHE A 466 -10.38 2.78 16.47
C PHE A 466 -10.76 1.30 16.42
N ASP A 467 -11.60 0.80 17.33
CA ASP A 467 -11.98 -0.62 17.35
C ASP A 467 -12.81 -1.02 16.11
N PHE A 468 -13.40 -0.05 15.42
CA PHE A 468 -14.10 -0.26 14.14
C PHE A 468 -13.16 -0.59 12.99
N PHE A 469 -11.84 -0.49 13.17
CA PHE A 469 -10.83 -0.66 12.12
C PHE A 469 -9.99 -1.91 12.37
N TYR A 470 -9.99 -2.85 11.44
CA TYR A 470 -9.18 -4.06 11.53
C TYR A 470 -7.91 -3.90 10.70
N GLN A 471 -6.77 -4.35 11.23
CA GLN A 471 -5.48 -4.26 10.53
C GLN A 471 -5.50 -5.16 9.29
N ASP A 472 -5.19 -4.59 8.13
CA ASP A 472 -4.95 -5.40 6.93
C ASP A 472 -3.62 -6.16 7.11
N PHE A 473 -3.53 -7.36 6.56
CA PHE A 473 -2.30 -8.15 6.54
C PHE A 473 -2.16 -8.88 5.21
N ALA A 474 -0.93 -9.28 4.89
CA ALA A 474 -0.64 -9.93 3.62
C ALA A 474 -0.85 -11.44 3.72
N GLN A 475 -1.46 -12.01 2.69
CA GLN A 475 -1.65 -13.44 2.52
C GLN A 475 -1.37 -13.78 1.06
N VAL A 476 -0.47 -14.74 0.81
CA VAL A 476 -0.08 -15.29 -0.51
C VAL A 476 0.59 -14.27 -1.45
N THR A 477 -0.14 -13.22 -1.81
CA THR A 477 0.19 -12.12 -2.72
C THR A 477 1.55 -11.47 -2.45
N ASN A 478 1.83 -11.15 -1.20
CA ASN A 478 3.12 -10.65 -0.74
C ASN A 478 3.47 -11.22 0.64
N PRO A 479 4.76 -11.47 0.95
CA PRO A 479 5.16 -11.96 2.25
C PRO A 479 5.13 -10.83 3.30
N PRO A 480 4.79 -11.13 4.57
CA PRO A 480 5.11 -10.25 5.68
C PRO A 480 6.63 -10.23 5.93
N ILE A 481 7.10 -9.21 6.66
CA ILE A 481 8.51 -9.07 7.07
C ILE A 481 8.68 -9.46 8.54
N ASP A 482 9.77 -10.15 8.86
CA ASP A 482 10.20 -10.35 10.23
C ASP A 482 10.90 -9.08 10.74
N TYR A 483 10.12 -8.20 11.38
CA TYR A 483 10.63 -6.92 11.89
C TYR A 483 11.66 -7.05 13.01
N ILE A 484 11.85 -8.24 13.58
CA ILE A 484 12.84 -8.52 14.62
C ILE A 484 14.15 -8.96 13.97
N ARG A 485 14.10 -9.99 13.11
CA ARG A 485 15.29 -10.59 12.47
C ARG A 485 15.80 -9.76 11.29
N GLU A 486 14.91 -9.10 10.57
CA GLU A 486 15.21 -8.30 9.37
C GLU A 486 15.20 -6.79 9.66
N LYS A 487 15.48 -6.39 10.91
CA LYS A 487 15.45 -4.98 11.33
C LYS A 487 16.31 -4.04 10.47
N ILE A 488 17.36 -4.58 9.82
CA ILE A 488 18.27 -3.83 8.94
C ILE A 488 17.58 -3.21 7.71
N VAL A 489 16.44 -3.75 7.25
CA VAL A 489 15.68 -3.22 6.11
C VAL A 489 14.70 -2.11 6.49
N THR A 490 14.52 -1.89 7.80
CA THR A 490 13.48 -0.99 8.34
C THR A 490 13.95 0.46 8.45
N ASP A 491 13.06 1.40 8.19
CA ASP A 491 13.31 2.84 8.34
C ASP A 491 12.08 3.57 8.91
N MET A 492 12.17 3.95 10.19
CA MET A 492 11.11 4.68 10.91
C MET A 492 11.28 6.20 10.88
N ARG A 493 12.30 6.74 10.19
CA ARG A 493 12.60 8.18 10.22
C ARG A 493 11.47 9.01 9.63
N VAL A 494 11.21 10.13 10.31
CA VAL A 494 10.20 11.12 9.93
C VAL A 494 10.86 12.46 9.64
N PHE A 495 10.37 13.13 8.60
CA PHE A 495 10.75 14.48 8.24
C PHE A 495 9.57 15.43 8.50
N LEU A 496 9.73 16.35 9.45
CA LEU A 496 8.72 17.36 9.77
C LEU A 496 9.06 18.70 9.11
N GLY A 497 8.12 19.21 8.32
CA GLY A 497 8.23 20.46 7.57
C GLY A 497 7.74 20.29 6.14
N ARG A 498 8.07 21.25 5.28
CA ARG A 498 7.71 21.21 3.86
C ARG A 498 8.43 20.05 3.16
N LYS A 499 7.69 19.25 2.40
CA LYS A 499 8.22 18.26 1.46
C LYS A 499 8.43 18.95 0.11
N PRO A 500 9.63 18.88 -0.50
CA PRO A 500 9.82 19.39 -1.86
C PRO A 500 8.97 18.58 -2.84
N ASN A 501 8.45 19.25 -3.85
CA ASN A 501 7.83 18.56 -4.97
C ASN A 501 8.94 18.12 -5.92
N ILE A 502 9.15 16.81 -6.07
CA ILE A 502 10.28 16.24 -6.84
C ILE A 502 10.30 16.66 -8.32
N PHE A 503 9.20 17.22 -8.83
CA PHE A 503 9.07 17.70 -10.21
C PHE A 503 9.45 19.18 -10.37
N GLU A 504 9.76 19.90 -9.29
CA GLU A 504 10.27 21.26 -9.38
C GLU A 504 11.67 21.30 -10.00
N ALA A 505 12.10 22.50 -10.38
CA ALA A 505 13.47 22.72 -10.84
C ALA A 505 14.47 22.33 -9.74
N LYS A 506 15.65 21.85 -10.15
CA LYS A 506 16.64 21.23 -9.26
C LYS A 506 17.05 22.16 -8.11
N GLU A 507 17.12 23.46 -8.35
CA GLU A 507 17.42 24.50 -7.38
C GLU A 507 16.41 24.61 -6.22
N PHE A 508 15.22 24.02 -6.36
CA PHE A 508 14.18 24.02 -5.33
C PHE A 508 14.10 22.71 -4.54
N ILE A 509 14.99 21.73 -4.81
CA ILE A 509 14.96 20.41 -4.19
C ILE A 509 16.24 20.19 -3.35
N PRO A 510 16.15 20.04 -2.01
CA PRO A 510 15.14 20.61 -1.12
C PRO A 510 15.47 22.07 -0.81
N LEU A 511 14.55 23.00 -1.10
CA LEU A 511 14.76 24.41 -0.78
C LEU A 511 14.71 24.71 0.73
N LYS A 512 13.89 23.96 1.49
CA LYS A 512 13.50 24.31 2.86
C LYS A 512 13.98 23.27 3.88
N PRO A 513 14.43 23.71 5.08
CA PRO A 513 14.89 22.82 6.12
C PRO A 513 13.73 22.03 6.75
N CYS A 514 14.08 21.01 7.51
CA CYS A 514 13.15 20.03 8.06
C CYS A 514 13.70 19.43 9.36
N LEU A 515 12.83 19.09 10.31
CA LEU A 515 13.23 18.33 11.50
C LEU A 515 13.25 16.84 11.18
N GLU A 516 14.34 16.15 11.53
CA GLU A 516 14.50 14.70 11.41
C GLU A 516 14.28 14.03 12.77
N LEU A 517 13.34 13.08 12.82
CA LEU A 517 13.00 12.27 14.00
C LEU A 517 13.35 10.80 13.74
N ASP A 518 13.62 10.05 14.81
CA ASP A 518 13.90 8.60 14.77
C ASP A 518 12.64 7.72 14.72
N GLY A 519 11.46 8.34 14.71
CA GLY A 519 10.17 7.66 14.71
C GLY A 519 8.98 8.63 14.63
N PRO A 520 7.77 8.11 14.40
CA PRO A 520 6.56 8.91 14.31
C PRO A 520 5.90 9.20 15.66
N VAL A 521 6.48 8.75 16.77
CA VAL A 521 5.94 8.98 18.12
C VAL A 521 6.81 9.99 18.82
N ILE A 522 6.21 11.08 19.30
CA ILE A 522 6.93 12.22 19.88
C ILE A 522 6.61 12.42 21.36
N SER A 523 7.62 12.80 22.13
CA SER A 523 7.52 13.04 23.57
C SER A 523 6.84 14.35 23.92
N LEU A 524 6.47 14.53 25.19
CA LEU A 524 5.97 15.80 25.73
C LEU A 524 7.03 16.90 25.59
N GLY A 525 8.30 16.58 25.82
CA GLY A 525 9.42 17.51 25.63
C GLY A 525 9.59 17.94 24.18
N GLN A 526 9.49 17.00 23.23
CA GLN A 526 9.50 17.30 21.80
C GLN A 526 8.30 18.16 21.39
N MET A 527 7.10 17.90 21.94
CA MET A 527 5.93 18.75 21.67
C MET A 527 6.13 20.18 22.19
N ALA A 528 6.67 20.34 23.40
CA ALA A 528 7.01 21.66 23.96
C ALA A 528 8.05 22.40 23.09
N TYR A 529 9.03 21.69 22.54
CA TYR A 529 9.98 22.26 21.59
C TYR A 529 9.28 22.74 20.32
N LEU A 530 8.38 21.94 19.74
CA LEU A 530 7.61 22.33 18.55
C LEU A 530 6.76 23.58 18.80
N ASP A 531 6.18 23.73 19.98
CA ASP A 531 5.44 24.94 20.38
C ASP A 531 6.36 26.18 20.50
N SER A 532 7.61 25.98 20.93
CA SER A 532 8.59 27.06 21.09
C SER A 532 9.16 27.60 19.77
N LEU A 533 9.03 26.86 18.66
CA LEU A 533 9.62 27.21 17.36
C LEU A 533 9.17 28.58 16.83
N ASN A 534 7.99 29.04 17.22
CA ASN A 534 7.45 30.32 16.78
C ASN A 534 8.14 31.55 17.39
N VAL A 535 8.91 31.36 18.47
CA VAL A 535 9.57 32.45 19.20
C VAL A 535 10.94 32.78 18.60
N ASN A 536 11.57 31.83 17.92
CA ASN A 536 12.93 32.01 17.39
C ASN A 536 12.92 32.41 15.90
N PRO A 537 13.41 33.61 15.52
CA PRO A 537 13.47 34.07 14.13
C PRO A 537 14.30 33.16 13.21
N ALA A 538 15.25 32.40 13.75
CA ALA A 538 16.09 31.47 12.98
C ALA A 538 15.31 30.27 12.39
N HIS A 539 14.08 30.02 12.83
CA HIS A 539 13.23 28.91 12.38
C HIS A 539 12.05 29.38 11.50
N HIS A 540 12.19 30.48 10.75
CA HIS A 540 11.09 31.04 9.95
C HIS A 540 10.37 30.01 9.05
N ASP A 541 11.11 29.02 8.52
CA ASP A 541 10.59 27.96 7.66
C ASP A 541 9.99 26.74 8.41
N LEU A 542 10.19 26.66 9.73
CA LEU A 542 9.75 25.59 10.63
C LEU A 542 8.85 26.14 11.75
N ARG A 543 7.80 26.87 11.38
CA ARG A 543 6.82 27.41 12.33
C ARG A 543 5.65 26.45 12.53
N SER A 544 5.19 26.36 13.77
CA SER A 544 4.08 25.51 14.19
C SER A 544 2.80 26.30 14.45
N TYR A 545 1.64 25.74 14.11
CA TYR A 545 0.35 26.33 14.43
C TYR A 545 -0.56 25.27 15.03
N LYS A 546 -1.08 25.54 16.22
CA LYS A 546 -1.90 24.61 16.98
C LYS A 546 -3.38 24.89 16.73
N ILE A 547 -4.09 23.90 16.21
CA ILE A 547 -5.53 23.93 15.96
C ILE A 547 -6.22 23.05 16.99
N ASP A 548 -7.21 23.61 17.66
CA ASP A 548 -8.05 22.88 18.60
C ASP A 548 -9.00 21.94 17.86
N ILE A 549 -9.04 20.66 18.20
CA ILE A 549 -9.96 19.68 17.58
C ILE A 549 -11.10 19.28 18.51
N THR A 550 -11.66 20.25 19.24
CA THR A 550 -12.85 20.06 20.07
C THR A 550 -14.12 20.66 19.45
N PHE A 551 -15.28 20.22 19.93
CA PHE A 551 -16.59 20.72 19.51
C PHE A 551 -17.55 20.83 20.70
N LYS A 552 -18.56 21.71 20.61
CA LYS A 552 -19.53 21.89 21.70
C LYS A 552 -20.43 20.67 21.87
N ARG A 553 -20.62 20.18 23.10
CA ARG A 553 -21.49 19.02 23.41
C ARG A 553 -22.90 19.17 22.83
N GLY A 554 -23.47 20.37 22.89
CA GLY A 554 -24.83 20.67 22.40
C GLY A 554 -24.97 20.80 20.88
N CYS A 555 -23.89 20.65 20.10
CA CYS A 555 -23.96 20.87 18.65
C CYS A 555 -24.87 19.86 17.93
N ASN A 556 -25.51 20.25 16.84
CA ASN A 556 -26.15 19.32 15.92
C ASN A 556 -25.14 18.81 14.87
N LEU A 557 -25.60 17.94 13.95
CA LEU A 557 -24.75 17.37 12.91
C LEU A 557 -24.14 18.43 11.98
N GLU A 558 -24.93 19.43 11.59
CA GLU A 558 -24.49 20.53 10.72
C GLU A 558 -23.37 21.32 11.38
N GLN A 559 -23.55 21.72 12.64
CA GLN A 559 -22.54 22.43 13.42
C GLN A 559 -21.27 21.60 13.66
N PHE A 560 -21.38 20.27 13.76
CA PHE A 560 -20.22 19.39 13.82
C PHE A 560 -19.43 19.38 12.50
N ILE A 561 -20.12 19.34 11.37
CA ILE A 561 -19.52 19.44 10.04
C ILE A 561 -18.90 20.84 9.83
N ASP A 562 -19.57 21.89 10.28
CA ASP A 562 -19.04 23.25 10.27
C ASP A 562 -17.75 23.34 11.07
N ARG A 563 -17.67 22.71 12.24
CA ARG A 563 -16.43 22.67 13.02
C ARG A 563 -15.29 21.98 12.26
N LEU A 564 -15.56 20.89 11.54
CA LEU A 564 -14.57 20.23 10.69
C LEU A 564 -14.12 21.14 9.53
N ASN A 565 -15.04 21.89 8.93
CA ASN A 565 -14.73 22.90 7.92
C ASN A 565 -13.87 24.03 8.48
N GLU A 566 -14.20 24.55 9.66
CA GLU A 566 -13.40 25.57 10.35
C GLU A 566 -11.97 25.11 10.60
N ILE A 567 -11.77 23.87 11.09
CA ILE A 567 -10.44 23.28 11.28
C ILE A 567 -9.65 23.27 9.96
N ARG A 568 -10.31 22.91 8.85
CA ARG A 568 -9.70 22.91 7.52
C ARG A 568 -9.33 24.32 7.06
N GLU A 569 -10.23 25.28 7.20
CA GLU A 569 -9.99 26.67 6.78
C GLU A 569 -8.91 27.34 7.65
N GLU A 570 -8.90 27.06 8.94
CA GLU A 570 -7.86 27.52 9.87
C GLU A 570 -6.48 26.96 9.48
N ALA A 571 -6.40 25.67 9.16
CA ALA A 571 -5.18 25.06 8.64
C ALA A 571 -4.74 25.75 7.34
N ILE A 572 -5.63 25.95 6.38
CA ILE A 572 -5.32 26.64 5.12
C ILE A 572 -4.81 28.06 5.36
N LEU A 573 -5.43 28.81 6.29
CA LEU A 573 -4.99 30.15 6.66
C LEU A 573 -3.60 30.14 7.30
N ALA A 574 -3.32 29.18 8.18
CA ALA A 574 -2.00 29.00 8.76
C ALA A 574 -0.93 28.71 7.68
N LEU A 575 -1.24 27.86 6.71
CA LEU A 575 -0.32 27.61 5.58
C LEU A 575 -0.04 28.88 4.77
N LYS A 576 -1.06 29.71 4.52
CA LYS A 576 -0.90 31.01 3.84
C LYS A 576 -0.01 31.97 4.64
N LYS A 577 -0.08 31.93 5.98
CA LYS A 577 0.79 32.71 6.88
C LYS A 577 2.21 32.13 6.99
N GLY A 578 2.48 30.99 6.34
CA GLY A 578 3.79 30.38 6.24
C GLY A 578 4.13 29.39 7.35
N PHE A 579 3.14 28.91 8.12
CA PHE A 579 3.32 27.77 9.02
C PHE A 579 3.54 26.49 8.20
N SER A 580 4.47 25.64 8.62
CA SER A 580 4.82 24.39 7.94
C SER A 580 4.57 23.15 8.80
N LEU A 581 4.26 23.36 10.08
CA LEU A 581 3.86 22.33 11.03
C LEU A 581 2.46 22.70 11.54
N ILE A 582 1.47 21.82 11.35
CA ILE A 582 0.13 22.00 11.91
C ILE A 582 -0.06 20.95 12.99
N ILE A 583 -0.31 21.40 14.21
CA ILE A 583 -0.56 20.54 15.37
C ILE A 583 -2.06 20.50 15.61
N LEU A 584 -2.69 19.35 15.39
CA LEU A 584 -4.09 19.12 15.79
C LEU A 584 -4.10 18.64 17.24
N SER A 585 -4.71 19.41 18.13
CA SER A 585 -4.65 19.19 19.57
C SER A 585 -6.04 19.11 20.20
N ASP A 586 -6.30 18.06 20.98
CA ASP A 586 -7.52 17.91 21.78
C ASP A 586 -7.31 18.28 23.26
N ARG A 587 -6.20 18.93 23.62
CA ARG A 587 -5.87 19.31 25.01
C ARG A 587 -6.94 20.18 25.70
N LYS A 588 -7.77 20.90 24.95
CA LYS A 588 -8.87 21.72 25.50
C LYS A 588 -10.15 20.91 25.74
N ALA A 589 -10.12 19.60 25.57
CA ALA A 589 -11.24 18.72 25.83
C ALA A 589 -11.72 18.86 27.29
N SER A 590 -13.03 18.98 27.44
CA SER A 590 -13.73 19.22 28.70
C SER A 590 -15.16 18.66 28.61
N ASN A 591 -15.94 18.74 29.69
CA ASN A 591 -17.34 18.34 29.63
C ASN A 591 -18.19 19.17 28.65
N GLU A 592 -17.80 20.41 28.37
CA GLU A 592 -18.52 21.31 27.45
C GLU A 592 -17.98 21.25 26.01
N ASN A 593 -16.66 21.10 25.87
CA ASN A 593 -15.97 20.98 24.58
C ASN A 593 -15.44 19.55 24.44
N LEU A 594 -16.15 18.70 23.71
CA LEU A 594 -15.80 17.30 23.53
C LEU A 594 -14.70 17.15 22.47
N PRO A 595 -13.81 16.15 22.61
CA PRO A 595 -12.84 15.87 21.57
C PRO A 595 -13.53 15.30 20.33
N ILE A 596 -13.17 15.79 19.15
CA ILE A 596 -13.44 15.07 17.90
C ILE A 596 -12.50 13.86 17.89
N PRO A 597 -12.96 12.62 17.62
CA PRO A 597 -12.07 11.48 17.47
C PRO A 597 -10.92 11.82 16.52
N SER A 598 -9.69 11.60 16.97
CA SER A 598 -8.50 12.12 16.30
C SER A 598 -8.39 11.64 14.86
N LEU A 599 -8.82 10.41 14.60
CA LEU A 599 -8.88 9.81 13.27
C LEU A 599 -9.82 10.54 12.30
N LEU A 600 -10.99 11.01 12.77
CA LEU A 600 -11.94 11.76 11.94
C LEU A 600 -11.37 13.14 11.58
N ALA A 601 -10.87 13.87 12.57
CA ALA A 601 -10.28 15.20 12.36
C ALA A 601 -9.07 15.13 11.42
N MET A 602 -8.17 14.18 11.66
CA MET A 602 -6.99 13.93 10.84
C MET A 602 -7.39 13.58 9.41
N SER A 603 -8.22 12.56 9.22
CA SER A 603 -8.56 12.10 7.86
C SER A 603 -9.27 13.17 7.04
N TYR A 604 -10.22 13.90 7.64
CA TYR A 604 -10.92 15.01 7.00
C TYR A 604 -9.95 16.09 6.49
N LEU A 605 -9.04 16.53 7.37
CA LEU A 605 -8.03 17.52 7.00
C LEU A 605 -7.07 17.00 5.93
N ASN A 606 -6.61 15.73 6.04
CA ASN A 606 -5.71 15.13 5.07
C ASN A 606 -6.31 15.17 3.67
N ILE A 607 -7.56 14.74 3.54
CA ILE A 607 -8.29 14.68 2.28
C ILE A 607 -8.41 16.09 1.70
N GLY A 608 -8.79 17.08 2.52
CA GLY A 608 -8.88 18.47 2.09
C GLY A 608 -7.56 19.05 1.58
N LEU A 609 -6.45 18.77 2.27
CA LEU A 609 -5.12 19.24 1.88
C LEU A 609 -4.58 18.50 0.64
N ASN A 610 -4.78 17.19 0.54
CA ASN A 610 -4.42 16.40 -0.64
C ASN A 610 -5.19 16.89 -1.88
N ASN A 611 -6.50 17.07 -1.74
CA ASN A 611 -7.38 17.50 -2.82
C ASN A 611 -7.13 18.93 -3.29
N THR A 612 -6.31 19.70 -2.57
CA THR A 612 -5.94 21.05 -2.97
C THR A 612 -4.44 21.22 -3.23
N GLY A 613 -3.67 20.13 -3.29
CA GLY A 613 -2.22 20.17 -3.54
C GLY A 613 -1.40 20.74 -2.38
N ARG A 614 -2.00 20.96 -1.20
CA ARG A 614 -1.35 21.64 -0.07
C ARG A 614 -0.64 20.69 0.89
N ARG A 615 -0.88 19.37 0.79
CA ARG A 615 -0.31 18.39 1.73
C ARG A 615 1.23 18.33 1.71
N LEU A 616 1.90 18.66 0.60
CA LEU A 616 3.37 18.77 0.53
C LEU A 616 3.91 19.94 1.36
N ARG A 617 3.10 20.98 1.59
CA ARG A 617 3.54 22.22 2.24
C ARG A 617 3.49 22.15 3.77
N VAL A 618 3.13 21.00 4.33
CA VAL A 618 2.84 20.86 5.76
C VAL A 618 3.10 19.47 6.30
N SER A 619 3.59 19.39 7.53
CA SER A 619 3.48 18.18 8.36
C SER A 619 2.32 18.31 9.34
N LEU A 620 1.43 17.32 9.31
CA LEU A 620 0.33 17.20 10.27
C LEU A 620 0.82 16.41 11.48
N ILE A 621 0.76 17.01 12.66
CA ILE A 621 1.20 16.45 13.94
C ILE A 621 -0.04 16.34 14.83
N MET A 622 -0.20 15.22 15.53
CA MET A 622 -1.35 14.97 16.40
C MET A 622 -0.91 15.05 17.86
N GLU A 623 -1.51 15.93 18.65
CA GLU A 623 -1.39 16.00 20.10
C GLU A 623 -2.72 15.53 20.71
N VAL A 624 -2.86 14.22 20.92
CA VAL A 624 -4.19 13.60 21.08
C VAL A 624 -4.27 12.68 22.29
N GLY A 625 -5.45 12.68 22.92
CA GLY A 625 -5.73 11.93 24.14
C GLY A 625 -6.31 10.53 23.90
N ASP A 626 -6.90 10.26 22.75
CA ASP A 626 -7.58 9.00 22.45
C ASP A 626 -6.65 7.84 22.02
N ILE A 627 -5.33 8.08 21.92
CA ILE A 627 -4.31 7.09 21.55
C ILE A 627 -3.62 6.53 22.81
N ARG A 628 -3.72 5.22 23.02
CA ARG A 628 -3.11 4.51 24.15
C ARG A 628 -2.45 3.17 23.81
N ASN A 629 -2.59 2.68 22.58
CA ASN A 629 -1.97 1.43 22.14
C ASN A 629 -1.43 1.51 20.68
N PRO A 630 -0.58 0.55 20.25
CA PRO A 630 0.01 0.57 18.92
C PRO A 630 -1.00 0.46 17.77
N HIS A 631 -2.15 -0.19 17.98
CA HIS A 631 -3.19 -0.34 16.97
C HIS A 631 -3.81 1.02 16.59
N GLN A 632 -4.24 1.77 17.61
CA GLN A 632 -4.79 3.12 17.44
C GLN A 632 -3.78 4.06 16.79
N LEU A 633 -2.53 4.01 17.27
CA LEU A 633 -1.43 4.78 16.70
C LEU A 633 -1.16 4.42 15.23
N GLY A 634 -1.05 3.14 14.90
CA GLY A 634 -0.86 2.66 13.54
C GLY A 634 -1.98 3.10 12.61
N CYS A 635 -3.23 3.03 13.08
CA CYS A 635 -4.39 3.50 12.32
C CYS A 635 -4.26 4.99 11.99
N LEU A 636 -4.07 5.86 12.99
CA LEU A 636 -3.94 7.31 12.81
C LEU A 636 -2.79 7.68 11.85
N LEU A 637 -1.64 7.02 11.97
CA LEU A 637 -0.49 7.20 11.10
C LEU A 637 -0.77 6.78 9.65
N SER A 638 -1.44 5.65 9.45
CA SER A 638 -1.80 5.15 8.12
C SER A 638 -2.75 6.08 7.36
N TYR A 639 -3.52 6.92 8.06
CA TYR A 639 -4.42 7.92 7.48
C TYR A 639 -3.79 9.30 7.26
N GLY A 640 -2.51 9.47 7.59
CA GLY A 640 -1.70 10.60 7.11
C GLY A 640 -1.04 11.46 8.18
N ALA A 641 -1.21 11.16 9.47
CA ALA A 641 -0.45 11.83 10.53
C ALA A 641 1.06 11.64 10.28
N SER A 642 1.84 12.70 10.49
CA SER A 642 3.31 12.68 10.31
C SER A 642 4.01 12.29 11.59
N ALA A 643 3.51 12.77 12.73
CA ALA A 643 3.93 12.36 14.05
C ALA A 643 2.75 12.46 15.03
N VAL A 644 2.80 11.69 16.12
CA VAL A 644 1.75 11.62 17.14
C VAL A 644 2.37 11.73 18.53
N CYS A 645 1.86 12.64 19.34
CA CYS A 645 2.08 12.71 20.78
C CYS A 645 0.83 12.14 21.48
N PRO A 646 0.88 10.89 21.98
CA PRO A 646 -0.21 10.27 22.73
C PRO A 646 -0.21 10.79 24.18
N TYR A 647 -0.45 12.10 24.36
CA TYR A 647 -0.14 12.76 25.63
C TYR A 647 -0.91 12.20 26.82
N MET A 648 -2.17 11.76 26.64
CA MET A 648 -2.95 11.20 27.74
C MET A 648 -2.37 9.87 28.23
N ALA A 649 -1.86 9.03 27.31
CA ALA A 649 -1.20 7.78 27.69
C ALA A 649 0.14 8.05 28.39
N ILE A 650 0.91 9.04 27.92
CA ILE A 650 2.16 9.46 28.56
C ILE A 650 1.88 10.02 29.96
N GLU A 651 0.95 10.98 30.08
CA GLU A 651 0.57 11.57 31.36
C GLU A 651 0.07 10.49 32.33
N THR A 652 -0.70 9.51 31.85
CA THR A 652 -1.14 8.34 32.64
C THR A 652 0.03 7.53 33.18
N ALA A 653 1.06 7.25 32.36
CA ALA A 653 2.25 6.53 32.81
C ALA A 653 3.09 7.35 33.81
N LEU A 654 3.20 8.66 33.59
CA LEU A 654 3.97 9.57 34.46
C LEU A 654 3.30 9.77 35.83
N THR A 655 1.97 9.88 35.88
CA THR A 655 1.23 10.08 37.13
C THR A 655 0.75 8.77 37.77
N SER A 656 1.07 7.61 37.19
CA SER A 656 0.67 6.32 37.74
C SER A 656 1.28 6.09 39.12
N THR A 657 0.44 5.64 40.05
CA THR A 657 0.81 5.25 41.42
C THR A 657 1.13 3.76 41.54
N ASP A 658 1.21 3.01 40.42
CA ASP A 658 1.60 1.60 40.44
C ASP A 658 3.04 1.45 40.93
N ASP A 659 3.25 0.66 41.98
CA ASP A 659 4.55 0.46 42.64
C ASP A 659 5.66 0.01 41.67
N ARG A 660 5.31 -0.68 40.58
CA ARG A 660 6.28 -1.12 39.57
C ARG A 660 6.81 0.06 38.76
N LEU A 661 5.96 1.03 38.43
CA LEU A 661 6.35 2.26 37.72
C LEU A 661 7.05 3.24 38.64
N THR A 662 6.57 3.31 39.89
CA THR A 662 7.34 3.56 41.13
C THR A 662 8.83 3.83 40.96
N GLN A 663 9.49 2.75 40.53
CA GLN A 663 10.94 2.56 40.52
C GLN A 663 11.65 3.22 39.32
N LEU A 664 10.91 3.69 38.31
CA LEU A 664 11.43 4.30 37.10
C LEU A 664 11.33 5.83 37.17
N PHE A 665 12.37 6.52 36.70
CA PHE A 665 12.34 7.97 36.50
C PHE A 665 11.35 8.35 35.39
N ASN A 666 10.79 9.56 35.47
CA ASN A 666 9.80 10.05 34.49
C ASN A 666 10.31 10.00 33.04
N GLU A 667 11.57 10.37 32.80
CA GLU A 667 12.18 10.29 31.47
C GLU A 667 12.24 8.84 30.95
N GLU A 668 12.54 7.89 31.84
CA GLU A 668 12.58 6.48 31.48
C GLU A 668 11.18 5.94 31.20
N ARG A 669 10.17 6.27 32.02
CA ARG A 669 8.77 5.87 31.79
C ARG A 669 8.29 6.32 30.41
N GLU A 670 8.47 7.60 30.08
CA GLU A 670 8.07 8.13 28.77
C GLU A 670 8.83 7.43 27.63
N LYS A 671 10.15 7.31 27.74
CA LYS A 671 11.00 6.68 26.71
C LYS A 671 10.61 5.21 26.46
N GLN A 672 10.34 4.43 27.50
CA GLN A 672 9.96 3.02 27.38
C GLN A 672 8.59 2.87 26.72
N LEU A 673 7.60 3.68 27.13
CA LEU A 673 6.27 3.70 26.51
C LEU A 673 6.33 4.06 25.01
N LEU A 674 7.07 5.13 24.65
CA LEU A 674 7.23 5.53 23.26
C LEU A 674 7.95 4.47 22.42
N LYS A 675 8.93 3.78 23.00
CA LYS A 675 9.61 2.66 22.35
C LYS A 675 8.64 1.50 22.10
N ALA A 676 7.83 1.10 23.07
CA ALA A 676 6.83 0.06 22.92
C ALA A 676 5.84 0.40 21.78
N MET A 677 5.35 1.63 21.75
CA MET A 677 4.45 2.11 20.70
C MET A 677 5.11 2.11 19.31
N LYS A 678 6.36 2.56 19.21
CA LYS A 678 7.13 2.57 17.96
C LYS A 678 7.37 1.15 17.43
N GLU A 679 7.75 0.21 18.29
CA GLU A 679 7.95 -1.19 17.90
C GLU A 679 6.64 -1.88 17.53
N GLY A 680 5.55 -1.56 18.24
CA GLY A 680 4.22 -2.06 17.90
C GLY A 680 3.72 -1.58 16.53
N VAL A 681 3.98 -0.33 16.15
CA VAL A 681 3.70 0.18 14.79
C VAL A 681 4.54 -0.54 13.75
N LEU A 682 5.83 -0.75 14.01
CA LEU A 682 6.71 -1.48 13.11
C LEU A 682 6.20 -2.92 12.87
N ARG A 683 5.72 -3.61 13.91
CA ARG A 683 5.05 -4.91 13.80
C ARG A 683 3.80 -4.83 12.91
N ILE A 684 2.96 -3.81 13.07
CA ILE A 684 1.75 -3.63 12.25
C ILE A 684 2.12 -3.43 10.78
N MET A 685 3.13 -2.61 10.49
CA MET A 685 3.64 -2.40 9.13
C MET A 685 4.15 -3.72 8.51
N SER A 686 4.88 -4.51 9.29
CA SER A 686 5.50 -5.74 8.82
C SER A 686 4.48 -6.82 8.42
N LYS A 687 3.27 -6.81 9.00
CA LYS A 687 2.14 -7.69 8.59
C LYS A 687 1.74 -7.52 7.13
N ARG A 688 1.96 -6.33 6.54
CA ARG A 688 1.76 -6.06 5.11
C ARG A 688 3.06 -6.11 4.29
N GLY A 689 4.19 -6.48 4.90
CA GLY A 689 5.50 -6.48 4.26
C GLY A 689 6.05 -5.07 4.01
N ILE A 690 5.67 -4.10 4.84
CA ILE A 690 6.15 -2.71 4.73
C ILE A 690 7.27 -2.50 5.74
N SER A 691 8.38 -1.93 5.28
CA SER A 691 9.57 -1.71 6.10
C SER A 691 9.86 -0.23 6.35
N VAL A 692 9.26 0.68 5.57
CA VAL A 692 9.50 2.12 5.65
C VAL A 692 8.25 2.87 6.11
N PHE A 693 8.38 3.64 7.19
CA PHE A 693 7.28 4.42 7.74
C PHE A 693 6.71 5.43 6.73
N ARG A 694 7.58 6.07 5.94
CA ARG A 694 7.15 7.05 4.92
C ARG A 694 6.22 6.46 3.85
N SER A 695 6.32 5.16 3.59
CA SER A 695 5.41 4.43 2.68
C SER A 695 4.15 3.97 3.40
N TYR A 696 4.23 3.69 4.70
CA TYR A 696 3.06 3.42 5.54
C TYR A 696 2.17 4.66 5.74
N GLN A 697 2.77 5.85 5.83
CA GLN A 697 2.06 7.10 6.00
C GLN A 697 1.12 7.38 4.80
N GLY A 698 -0.19 7.37 5.05
CA GLY A 698 -1.21 7.55 4.02
C GLY A 698 -1.59 6.27 3.26
N SER A 699 -1.07 5.10 3.64
CA SER A 699 -1.37 3.81 3.02
C SER A 699 -2.76 3.24 3.34
N LYS A 700 -3.42 3.75 4.39
CA LYS A 700 -4.77 3.36 4.84
C LYS A 700 -4.95 1.84 5.04
N LEU A 701 -4.01 1.13 5.64
CA LEU A 701 -4.02 -0.35 5.74
C LEU A 701 -4.92 -0.90 6.85
N PHE A 702 -6.16 -0.42 6.87
CA PHE A 702 -7.19 -0.85 7.80
C PHE A 702 -8.54 -0.99 7.08
N SER A 703 -9.28 -2.02 7.48
CA SER A 703 -10.62 -2.34 6.99
C SER A 703 -11.69 -1.94 8.03
N PRO A 704 -12.57 -0.98 7.71
CA PRO A 704 -13.63 -0.55 8.63
C PRO A 704 -14.81 -1.53 8.64
N ILE A 705 -15.28 -1.90 9.83
CA ILE A 705 -16.47 -2.75 10.03
C ILE A 705 -17.44 -2.00 10.96
N GLY A 706 -18.72 -1.90 10.57
CA GLY A 706 -19.75 -1.27 11.39
C GLY A 706 -19.90 0.24 11.20
N LEU A 707 -19.39 0.80 10.10
CA LEU A 707 -19.52 2.22 9.75
C LEU A 707 -20.42 2.42 8.52
N GLY A 708 -21.27 3.45 8.57
CA GLY A 708 -22.17 3.84 7.49
C GLY A 708 -21.42 4.46 6.30
N GLN A 709 -22.03 4.39 5.12
CA GLN A 709 -21.42 4.88 3.88
C GLN A 709 -21.18 6.40 3.91
N ASP A 710 -22.03 7.16 4.60
CA ASP A 710 -21.87 8.61 4.81
C ASP A 710 -20.57 8.94 5.57
N VAL A 711 -20.18 8.12 6.54
CA VAL A 711 -18.90 8.24 7.26
C VAL A 711 -17.73 7.87 6.33
N LEU A 712 -17.85 6.77 5.58
CA LEU A 712 -16.80 6.32 4.68
C LEU A 712 -16.52 7.33 3.57
N ASP A 713 -17.55 7.90 2.95
CA ASP A 713 -17.40 8.86 1.86
C ASP A 713 -16.78 10.17 2.34
N MET A 714 -17.10 10.60 3.56
CA MET A 714 -16.59 11.86 4.12
C MET A 714 -15.16 11.73 4.65
N PHE A 715 -14.85 10.63 5.35
CA PHE A 715 -13.60 10.49 6.10
C PHE A 715 -12.66 9.43 5.55
N PHE A 716 -13.15 8.38 4.88
CA PHE A 716 -12.34 7.21 4.52
C PHE A 716 -12.51 6.82 3.05
N VAL A 717 -12.48 7.83 2.18
CA VAL A 717 -12.63 7.68 0.71
C VAL A 717 -11.80 6.50 0.21
N SER A 718 -12.44 5.67 -0.63
CA SER A 718 -11.98 4.39 -1.18
C SER A 718 -12.11 3.16 -0.29
N LYS A 719 -12.46 3.30 0.99
CA LYS A 719 -12.79 2.15 1.85
C LYS A 719 -14.26 1.76 1.72
N LYS A 720 -14.52 0.49 1.97
CA LYS A 720 -15.86 -0.10 2.04
C LYS A 720 -16.00 -0.80 3.37
N SER A 721 -17.19 -0.73 3.95
CA SER A 721 -17.57 -1.57 5.08
C SER A 721 -18.51 -2.66 4.59
N VAL A 722 -18.20 -3.92 4.91
CA VAL A 722 -18.93 -5.09 4.40
C VAL A 722 -20.41 -5.08 4.81
N MET A 723 -20.73 -4.50 5.96
CA MET A 723 -22.05 -4.61 6.61
C MET A 723 -22.75 -3.25 6.88
N GLY A 724 -22.20 -2.13 6.37
CA GLY A 724 -22.65 -0.79 6.79
C GLY A 724 -22.58 -0.62 8.32
N GLY A 725 -23.27 0.39 8.86
CA GLY A 725 -23.38 0.55 10.32
C GLY A 725 -23.68 1.99 10.73
N TYR A 726 -22.95 2.49 11.73
CA TYR A 726 -23.20 3.81 12.34
C TYR A 726 -23.12 4.92 11.29
N SER A 727 -24.22 5.67 11.14
CA SER A 727 -24.21 6.95 10.42
C SER A 727 -23.40 8.00 11.20
N LEU A 728 -22.99 9.07 10.53
CA LEU A 728 -22.28 10.17 11.17
C LEU A 728 -23.07 10.79 12.32
N LYS A 729 -24.40 10.87 12.18
CA LYS A 729 -25.30 11.33 13.25
C LYS A 729 -25.23 10.41 14.47
N MET A 730 -25.30 9.10 14.26
CA MET A 730 -25.23 8.11 15.34
C MET A 730 -23.85 8.11 16.01
N LEU A 731 -22.77 8.28 15.25
CA LEU A 731 -21.42 8.45 15.82
C LEU A 731 -21.33 9.71 16.68
N LEU A 732 -21.86 10.85 16.20
CA LEU A 732 -21.89 12.09 16.98
C LEU A 732 -22.63 11.91 18.31
N ASP A 733 -23.79 11.24 18.29
CA ASP A 733 -24.55 10.93 19.49
C ASP A 733 -23.81 9.96 20.43
N LEU A 734 -23.10 8.98 19.87
CA LEU A 734 -22.24 8.07 20.62
C LEU A 734 -21.11 8.82 21.33
N ILE A 735 -20.38 9.69 20.62
CA ILE A 735 -19.31 10.54 21.18
C ILE A 735 -19.83 11.40 22.33
N LYS A 736 -21.01 12.02 22.16
CA LYS A 736 -21.63 12.84 23.21
C LYS A 736 -22.04 12.04 24.44
N ARG A 737 -22.41 10.77 24.27
CA ARG A 737 -22.79 9.89 25.39
C ARG A 737 -21.57 9.39 26.13
N SER A 738 -20.52 8.99 25.41
CA SER A 738 -19.31 8.39 25.99
C SER A 738 -18.39 9.41 26.65
N SER A 739 -18.09 10.53 25.98
CA SER A 739 -17.16 11.53 26.51
C SER A 739 -17.79 12.34 27.64
N ARG A 740 -17.70 11.84 28.87
CA ARG A 740 -18.17 12.50 30.10
C ARG A 740 -17.12 12.34 31.18
N SER A 741 -16.77 13.44 31.85
CA SER A 741 -15.97 13.38 33.07
C SER A 741 -16.85 12.87 34.20
N GLU A 742 -16.38 11.82 34.87
CA GLU A 742 -16.97 11.30 36.10
C GLU A 742 -16.10 11.66 37.30
N SER A 743 -16.67 11.57 38.50
CA SER A 743 -15.95 11.64 39.76
C SER A 743 -15.71 10.22 40.29
N GLY A 744 -14.50 9.90 40.71
CA GLY A 744 -14.16 8.57 41.21
C GLY A 744 -12.96 7.99 40.47
N GLU A 745 -12.79 6.67 40.49
CA GLU A 745 -11.71 5.97 39.79
C GLU A 745 -12.12 5.55 38.37
N LEU A 746 -11.14 5.19 37.53
CA LEU A 746 -11.42 4.56 36.24
C LEU A 746 -12.17 3.24 36.43
N GLN A 747 -13.23 3.05 35.64
CA GLN A 747 -14.02 1.84 35.68
C GLN A 747 -13.31 0.71 34.91
N ASN A 748 -13.51 -0.53 35.36
CA ASN A 748 -13.06 -1.71 34.62
C ASN A 748 -14.15 -2.10 33.63
N MET A 749 -13.85 -2.00 32.34
CA MET A 749 -14.81 -2.27 31.26
C MET A 749 -14.81 -3.74 30.84
N PHE A 750 -13.88 -4.53 31.38
CA PHE A 750 -13.72 -5.96 31.08
C PHE A 750 -13.50 -6.25 29.59
N ILE A 751 -12.90 -5.32 28.83
CA ILE A 751 -12.74 -5.42 27.37
C ILE A 751 -11.91 -6.64 26.98
N TYR A 752 -10.85 -6.92 27.73
CA TYR A 752 -9.89 -7.99 27.41
C TYR A 752 -10.20 -9.33 28.08
N LYS A 753 -11.02 -9.32 29.13
CA LYS A 753 -11.33 -10.52 29.91
C LYS A 753 -12.66 -10.29 30.60
N GLU A 754 -13.56 -11.25 30.39
CA GLU A 754 -14.87 -11.29 31.01
C GLU A 754 -14.85 -11.07 32.53
N GLN A 755 -15.95 -10.52 33.04
CA GLN A 755 -16.23 -10.52 34.46
C GLN A 755 -16.92 -11.81 34.87
N ALA A 756 -16.43 -12.48 35.92
CA ALA A 756 -16.99 -13.75 36.39
C ALA A 756 -18.48 -13.68 36.78
N SER A 757 -18.98 -12.49 37.18
CA SER A 757 -20.37 -12.28 37.57
C SER A 757 -21.31 -11.97 36.40
N MET A 758 -20.76 -11.53 35.26
CA MET A 758 -21.48 -11.14 34.03
C MET A 758 -22.57 -10.07 34.22
N LYS A 759 -22.50 -9.31 35.32
CA LYS A 759 -23.49 -8.25 35.62
C LYS A 759 -23.13 -6.90 34.97
N THR A 760 -21.85 -6.68 34.70
CA THR A 760 -21.31 -5.40 34.20
C THR A 760 -20.11 -5.66 33.29
N GLY A 761 -19.85 -4.76 32.33
CA GLY A 761 -18.71 -4.84 31.43
C GLY A 761 -19.02 -5.55 30.13
N GLU A 762 -18.00 -5.63 29.27
CA GLU A 762 -18.16 -6.11 27.91
C GLU A 762 -18.68 -7.55 27.84
N SER A 763 -19.51 -7.81 26.83
CA SER A 763 -20.06 -9.16 26.59
C SER A 763 -19.08 -10.02 25.80
N HIS A 764 -18.90 -11.27 26.23
CA HIS A 764 -17.97 -12.21 25.61
C HIS A 764 -18.66 -13.46 25.04
N THR A 765 -18.17 -13.94 23.91
CA THR A 765 -18.67 -15.15 23.22
C THR A 765 -18.33 -16.43 23.97
N LEU A 766 -17.15 -16.51 24.57
CA LEU A 766 -16.75 -17.60 25.46
C LEU A 766 -16.62 -17.07 26.87
N THR A 767 -17.35 -17.70 27.79
CA THR A 767 -17.38 -17.32 29.19
C THR A 767 -17.18 -18.49 30.13
N SER A 768 -16.72 -18.23 31.36
CA SER A 768 -16.55 -19.25 32.39
C SER A 768 -17.85 -20.01 32.70
N MET A 769 -19.00 -19.31 32.64
CA MET A 769 -20.32 -19.93 32.79
C MET A 769 -20.67 -20.82 31.59
N ARG A 770 -20.40 -20.36 30.36
CA ARG A 770 -20.59 -21.17 29.15
C ARG A 770 -19.71 -22.41 29.15
N SER A 771 -18.43 -22.29 29.47
CA SER A 771 -17.52 -23.43 29.60
C SER A 771 -18.04 -24.44 30.62
N ARG A 772 -18.50 -24.00 31.80
CA ARG A 772 -19.12 -24.91 32.78
C ARG A 772 -20.38 -25.60 32.25
N THR A 773 -21.21 -24.89 31.49
CA THR A 773 -22.43 -25.46 30.90
C THR A 773 -22.10 -26.49 29.82
N ILE A 774 -21.09 -26.22 28.98
CA ILE A 774 -20.57 -27.19 28.01
C ILE A 774 -20.01 -28.43 28.72
N HIS A 775 -19.26 -28.27 29.81
CA HIS A 775 -18.78 -29.43 30.58
C HIS A 775 -19.90 -30.24 31.22
N LYS A 776 -21.00 -29.60 31.67
CA LYS A 776 -22.18 -30.32 32.15
C LYS A 776 -22.87 -31.09 31.03
N LEU A 777 -23.04 -30.46 29.87
CA LEU A 777 -23.60 -31.10 28.67
C LEU A 777 -22.81 -32.35 28.28
N LEU A 778 -21.47 -32.28 28.29
CA LEU A 778 -20.60 -33.41 27.92
C LEU A 778 -20.62 -34.57 28.93
N ASN A 779 -21.03 -34.31 30.19
CA ASN A 779 -21.10 -35.31 31.26
C ASN A 779 -22.52 -35.83 31.51
N GLU A 780 -23.52 -35.34 30.77
CA GLU A 780 -24.93 -35.70 30.97
C GLU A 780 -25.33 -36.80 29.99
N GLU A 781 -25.73 -37.96 30.53
CA GLU A 781 -26.16 -39.12 29.76
C GLU A 781 -27.63 -39.03 29.35
N ASN A 782 -28.43 -38.20 30.04
CA ASN A 782 -29.84 -37.99 29.70
C ASN A 782 -30.00 -36.95 28.57
N LEU A 783 -30.50 -37.40 27.43
CA LEU A 783 -30.74 -36.57 26.23
C LEU A 783 -31.65 -35.36 26.47
N GLU A 784 -32.68 -35.48 27.31
CA GLU A 784 -33.59 -34.36 27.62
C GLU A 784 -32.87 -33.27 28.40
N LYS A 785 -32.09 -33.64 29.42
CA LYS A 785 -31.28 -32.70 30.20
C LYS A 785 -30.15 -32.07 29.39
N SER A 786 -29.53 -32.85 28.50
CA SER A 786 -28.57 -32.33 27.53
C SER A 786 -29.21 -31.31 26.59
N PHE A 787 -30.43 -31.58 26.12
CA PHE A 787 -31.18 -30.62 25.31
C PHE A 787 -31.55 -29.35 26.08
N GLU A 788 -31.94 -29.45 27.35
CA GLU A 788 -32.18 -28.28 28.22
C GLU A 788 -30.91 -27.42 28.38
N HIS A 789 -29.75 -28.05 28.61
CA HIS A 789 -28.46 -27.35 28.67
C HIS A 789 -28.08 -26.68 27.34
N PHE A 790 -28.35 -27.34 26.21
CA PHE A 790 -28.14 -26.77 24.87
C PHE A 790 -29.08 -25.59 24.58
N GLN A 791 -30.37 -25.71 24.90
CA GLN A 791 -31.32 -24.60 24.75
C GLN A 791 -30.90 -23.39 25.57
N LYS A 792 -30.43 -23.59 26.79
CA LYS A 792 -29.92 -22.50 27.63
C LYS A 792 -28.72 -21.79 27.02
N LEU A 793 -27.83 -22.51 26.35
CA LEU A 793 -26.70 -21.94 25.60
C LEU A 793 -27.18 -21.14 24.37
N SER A 794 -28.20 -21.64 23.66
CA SER A 794 -28.74 -20.99 22.45
C SER A 794 -29.51 -19.71 22.78
N LEU A 795 -30.41 -19.74 23.78
CA LEU A 795 -31.24 -18.60 24.18
C LEU A 795 -30.39 -17.38 24.60
N GLU A 796 -29.27 -17.60 25.30
CA GLU A 796 -28.36 -16.53 25.70
C GLU A 796 -27.74 -15.80 24.48
N LEU A 797 -27.55 -16.49 23.35
CA LEU A 797 -27.02 -15.92 22.12
C LEU A 797 -28.09 -15.21 21.28
N GLU A 798 -29.35 -15.66 21.39
CA GLU A 798 -30.50 -15.06 20.71
C GLU A 798 -30.93 -13.73 21.36
N GLU A 799 -30.86 -13.62 22.69
CA GLU A 799 -31.26 -12.39 23.39
C GLU A 799 -30.26 -11.23 23.24
N LYS A 800 -28.97 -11.53 23.05
CA LYS A 800 -27.88 -10.53 22.92
C LYS A 800 -26.93 -10.90 21.80
N PRO A 801 -27.10 -10.34 20.58
CA PRO A 801 -26.27 -10.71 19.45
C PRO A 801 -24.82 -10.24 19.65
N LEU A 802 -23.90 -11.20 19.82
CA LEU A 802 -22.47 -10.90 19.98
C LEU A 802 -21.65 -10.86 18.67
N LEU A 803 -22.14 -11.52 17.62
CA LEU A 803 -21.46 -11.75 16.33
C LEU A 803 -22.42 -11.47 15.18
N ILE A 804 -21.89 -11.21 13.99
CA ILE A 804 -22.67 -10.95 12.77
C ILE A 804 -23.72 -12.03 12.51
N ARG A 805 -23.35 -13.32 12.67
CA ARG A 805 -24.28 -14.44 12.43
C ARG A 805 -25.52 -14.43 13.33
N HIS A 806 -25.46 -13.78 14.49
CA HIS A 806 -26.61 -13.68 15.40
C HIS A 806 -27.64 -12.64 14.93
N LEU A 807 -27.33 -11.85 13.90
CA LEU A 807 -28.27 -10.94 13.24
C LEU A 807 -29.03 -11.61 12.09
N LEU A 808 -28.73 -12.88 11.79
CA LEU A 808 -29.34 -13.61 10.68
C LEU A 808 -30.43 -14.54 11.21
N GLU A 809 -31.58 -14.52 10.55
CA GLU A 809 -32.65 -15.49 10.79
C GLU A 809 -32.72 -16.50 9.64
N THR A 810 -33.07 -17.74 9.97
CA THR A 810 -33.25 -18.79 8.96
C THR A 810 -34.61 -18.63 8.26
N VAL A 811 -34.61 -18.68 6.93
CA VAL A 811 -35.86 -18.73 6.16
C VAL A 811 -36.41 -20.14 6.20
N LYS A 812 -37.54 -20.33 6.87
CA LYS A 812 -38.18 -21.64 7.01
C LYS A 812 -38.74 -22.13 5.67
N ALA A 813 -38.52 -23.39 5.34
CA ALA A 813 -39.13 -24.03 4.18
C ALA A 813 -40.66 -24.12 4.35
N LYS A 814 -41.40 -24.08 3.23
CA LYS A 814 -42.87 -24.17 3.25
C LYS A 814 -43.39 -25.51 3.80
N THR A 815 -42.62 -26.58 3.59
CA THR A 815 -42.94 -27.93 4.06
C THR A 815 -41.82 -28.40 4.99
N LYS A 816 -42.19 -28.91 6.17
CA LYS A 816 -41.25 -29.49 7.12
C LYS A 816 -40.86 -30.89 6.62
N LEU A 817 -39.55 -31.16 6.54
CA LEU A 817 -39.02 -32.49 6.29
C LEU A 817 -39.14 -33.37 7.53
N SER A 818 -39.34 -34.67 7.35
CA SER A 818 -39.19 -35.63 8.45
C SER A 818 -37.73 -35.68 8.89
N ILE A 819 -37.48 -35.98 10.18
CA ILE A 819 -36.10 -36.17 10.66
C ILE A 819 -35.42 -37.35 9.97
N ASP A 820 -36.19 -38.38 9.57
CA ASP A 820 -35.71 -39.56 8.85
C ASP A 820 -35.24 -39.24 7.42
N GLU A 821 -35.65 -38.10 6.88
CA GLU A 821 -35.23 -37.61 5.55
C GLU A 821 -34.01 -36.68 5.64
N VAL A 822 -33.56 -36.34 6.84
CA VAL A 822 -32.34 -35.55 7.06
C VAL A 822 -31.12 -36.45 6.93
N GLN A 823 -30.02 -35.86 6.46
CA GLN A 823 -28.73 -36.55 6.40
C GLN A 823 -28.36 -37.18 7.76
N ALA A 824 -27.88 -38.43 7.73
CA ALA A 824 -27.51 -39.18 8.93
C ALA A 824 -26.39 -38.47 9.73
N CYS A 825 -26.43 -38.59 11.06
CA CYS A 825 -25.48 -37.92 11.96
C CYS A 825 -24.03 -38.33 11.64
N GLU A 826 -23.80 -39.61 11.36
CA GLU A 826 -22.49 -40.16 11.05
C GLU A 826 -21.88 -39.50 9.80
N GLU A 827 -22.71 -39.14 8.82
CA GLU A 827 -22.27 -38.43 7.62
C GLU A 827 -21.96 -36.96 7.92
N ILE A 828 -22.79 -36.29 8.71
CA ILE A 828 -22.57 -34.89 9.13
C ILE A 828 -21.24 -34.76 9.87
N LEU A 829 -20.95 -35.69 10.80
CA LEU A 829 -19.73 -35.67 11.60
C LEU A 829 -18.44 -35.77 10.75
N THR A 830 -18.49 -36.40 9.57
CA THR A 830 -17.33 -36.46 8.66
C THR A 830 -16.90 -35.08 8.16
N THR A 831 -17.80 -34.10 8.19
CA THR A 831 -17.50 -32.73 7.75
C THR A 831 -16.74 -31.93 8.80
N PHE A 832 -16.79 -32.34 10.07
CA PHE A 832 -16.23 -31.59 11.19
C PHE A 832 -14.70 -31.65 11.19
N GLY A 833 -14.08 -30.59 11.68
CA GLY A 833 -12.64 -30.51 11.91
C GLY A 833 -12.30 -29.89 13.26
N SER A 834 -11.27 -30.40 13.93
CA SER A 834 -10.84 -29.92 15.26
C SER A 834 -10.19 -28.53 15.24
N GLY A 835 -9.82 -28.03 14.06
CA GLY A 835 -8.91 -26.90 13.92
C GLY A 835 -7.46 -27.29 14.20
N ALA A 836 -6.53 -26.38 13.87
CA ALA A 836 -5.10 -26.54 14.02
C ALA A 836 -4.64 -26.04 15.39
N MET A 837 -4.19 -26.92 16.28
CA MET A 837 -3.60 -26.56 17.58
C MET A 837 -2.27 -27.30 17.74
N SER A 838 -1.18 -26.55 17.87
CA SER A 838 0.17 -27.10 17.85
C SER A 838 0.52 -27.85 19.15
N PHE A 839 1.29 -28.93 18.99
CA PHE A 839 2.03 -29.54 20.09
C PHE A 839 2.94 -28.48 20.74
N GLY A 840 2.80 -28.28 22.06
CA GLY A 840 3.49 -27.22 22.81
C GLY A 840 2.61 -26.01 23.14
N ALA A 841 1.56 -25.74 22.36
CA ALA A 841 0.49 -24.81 22.78
C ALA A 841 -0.55 -25.51 23.66
N ILE A 842 -0.82 -26.79 23.38
CA ILE A 842 -1.63 -27.68 24.21
C ILE A 842 -0.80 -28.90 24.66
N SER A 843 -1.28 -29.60 25.68
CA SER A 843 -0.61 -30.81 26.18
C SER A 843 -0.70 -31.97 25.18
N ALA A 844 0.22 -32.94 25.32
CA ALA A 844 0.25 -34.14 24.49
C ALA A 844 -1.05 -34.95 24.59
N GLU A 845 -1.62 -35.02 25.80
CA GLU A 845 -2.87 -35.70 26.10
C GLU A 845 -4.04 -35.02 25.40
N ALA A 846 -4.15 -33.69 25.49
CA ALA A 846 -5.21 -32.95 24.82
C ALA A 846 -5.16 -33.13 23.29
N GLN A 847 -3.97 -33.09 22.70
CA GLN A 847 -3.81 -33.30 21.26
C GLN A 847 -4.16 -34.75 20.85
N ARG A 848 -3.67 -35.75 21.61
CA ARG A 848 -3.96 -37.17 21.39
C ARG A 848 -5.47 -37.42 21.45
N ASP A 849 -6.13 -36.92 22.48
CA ASP A 849 -7.54 -37.18 22.72
C ASP A 849 -8.40 -36.54 21.62
N LEU A 850 -8.04 -35.35 21.13
CA LEU A 850 -8.67 -34.75 19.94
C LEU A 850 -8.49 -35.61 18.69
N ILE A 851 -7.28 -36.13 18.43
CA ILE A 851 -7.01 -36.98 17.27
C ILE A 851 -7.83 -38.27 17.35
N LEU A 852 -7.87 -38.91 18.52
CA LEU A 852 -8.64 -40.14 18.73
C LEU A 852 -10.13 -39.89 18.56
N ALA A 853 -10.67 -38.82 19.14
CA ALA A 853 -12.08 -38.45 19.00
C ALA A 853 -12.47 -38.17 17.53
N PHE A 854 -11.67 -37.36 16.82
CA PHE A 854 -11.94 -37.07 15.40
C PHE A 854 -11.76 -38.29 14.49
N ARG A 855 -10.88 -39.23 14.86
CA ARG A 855 -10.76 -40.52 14.17
C ARG A 855 -12.00 -41.40 14.37
N GLU A 856 -12.55 -41.44 15.58
CA GLU A 856 -13.73 -42.23 15.92
C GLU A 856 -14.96 -41.77 15.13
N ILE A 857 -15.18 -40.45 15.05
CA ILE A 857 -16.29 -39.85 14.29
C ILE A 857 -16.02 -39.75 12.77
N LYS A 858 -14.88 -40.26 12.29
CA LYS A 858 -14.40 -40.13 10.89
C LYS A 858 -14.32 -38.67 10.40
N GLY A 859 -14.11 -37.74 11.31
CA GLY A 859 -13.85 -36.32 11.02
C GLY A 859 -12.36 -36.07 10.74
N ARG A 860 -11.96 -34.80 10.72
CA ARG A 860 -10.59 -34.38 10.42
C ARG A 860 -9.91 -33.73 11.62
N SER A 861 -8.76 -34.24 12.04
CA SER A 861 -7.86 -33.55 12.97
C SER A 861 -6.74 -32.83 12.22
N ASN A 862 -6.10 -31.85 12.86
CA ASN A 862 -4.99 -31.08 12.29
C ASN A 862 -3.87 -30.93 13.33
N SER A 863 -2.64 -31.35 13.00
CA SER A 863 -1.48 -31.33 13.90
C SER A 863 -0.99 -29.93 14.28
N GLY A 864 -1.44 -28.89 13.55
CA GLY A 864 -0.94 -27.53 13.73
C GLY A 864 0.51 -27.36 13.29
N GLU A 865 1.17 -26.35 13.83
CA GLU A 865 2.53 -25.95 13.42
C GLU A 865 3.65 -26.66 14.20
N GLY A 866 3.31 -27.48 15.20
CA GLY A 866 4.24 -28.03 16.20
C GLY A 866 4.93 -29.34 15.81
N GLY A 867 4.62 -29.90 14.63
CA GLY A 867 4.99 -31.26 14.23
C GLY A 867 3.83 -32.24 14.39
#